data_AF-A0A497H897-F1
#
_entry.id   AF-A0A497H897-F1
#
_cell.length_a   1.000
_cell.length_b   1.000
_cell.length_c   1.000
_cell.angle_alpha   90.00
_cell.angle_beta   90.00
_cell.angle_gamma   90.00
#
_symmetry.space_group_name_H-M   'P 1'
#
loop_
_entity.id
_entity.type
_entity.pdbx_description
1 polymer ?
#
loop_
_entity_poly.entity_id
_entity_poly.type
_entity_poly.pdbx_seq_one_letter_code
_entity_poly.pdbx_strand_id
1 'polypeptide(L)'
;GSSEGGAQSLGHLGLYAMLAHGATANLYETQTYKSDYNPDFWYAFQSGLPIPRPKTPLTYQKFESYLRALGINVEKLGNVLQFVPLFDEDIKKLSNGKVDATKIIRMKKGEPVAEEGGLFDPRLTGGFFGTKYTHIPLNEVVPNPLFERTLCILFEINAATFKDLITGKLGVDSAGKITPDGKYKYGDAFKILLRRLDPKKELAKATQEIKTANDQRKAVLARKIKILRNIIKLKKKPEEIFLRKNVIVIPPFFRPLVQLKQGGISVHDINGLYRNIAMVNNQIPVAKKEFPEAEYGKVYARLYDAVKALEIDGLEVGINRKLKSVMDIIVGPSPKLGYFQSALLKRRQDLSSRGVIVPDPTLHLDEVGIPEDMAWKIFEPIIVRKLVEAGYSPARARLVVENREEAARRALEREMANRPVYLKRDPVLHKYGVMAFYPKIVRDKVIHIHPLVTAGFNADFDGDSVAKASVIYINDDQLHRVGMENFPHKDLIKRTEKITEYSVPSNIKILTFNPETLEVSWKTPYSYSIHKKVPCYEIETSRGIKAIVSGDHSLVSVNLDTFELERVRPKEAVGRFVPVLNKFKVVESKTTVRLKGRDIPLDYDMGFLVGAYCAEGCLSSKRKDEQYYHAVTISAINPQTRKKIEQITTKLGFHSYQQERDTNLYGRKYRQGNIHIYSTELARLLHEWCGNGSKNKHLPPFFLSSPYDFRRGLLAGLLMGDGSIYEAGILFYSTCERLIREVILLAQSLNIRTGKLHKCVHNHGIVCYRLAFNPSDLKKLQLQLYHPKKQKRLNAYPGRNNIYDTIPIPTKLRSKIWRRRGLVTRKTAAEIVDRLQYD
;
A
#
# COMPACT_ATOMS: atom_id res chain seq x y z
N GLY A 1 -18.52 -20.02 -33.17
CA GLY A 1 -19.27 -19.13 -32.24
C GLY A 1 -18.70 -17.73 -32.34
N SER A 2 -19.51 -16.70 -32.07
CA SER A 2 -19.13 -15.28 -32.24
C SER A 2 -18.12 -14.81 -31.18
N SER A 3 -16.91 -14.46 -31.63
CA SER A 3 -15.84 -13.88 -30.80
C SER A 3 -15.99 -12.36 -30.62
N GLU A 4 -17.20 -11.89 -30.33
CA GLU A 4 -17.44 -10.48 -30.03
C GLU A 4 -16.88 -10.13 -28.64
N GLY A 5 -15.94 -9.18 -28.60
CA GLY A 5 -15.15 -8.81 -27.42
C GLY A 5 -15.91 -8.02 -26.37
N GLY A 6 -16.98 -8.58 -25.80
CA GLY A 6 -17.74 -7.98 -24.71
C GLY A 6 -16.92 -7.95 -23.41
N ALA A 7 -16.67 -6.74 -22.89
CA ALA A 7 -15.86 -6.48 -21.68
C ALA A 7 -16.28 -7.36 -20.48
N GLN A 8 -15.34 -8.19 -19.99
CA GLN A 8 -15.63 -9.25 -19.02
C GLN A 8 -15.55 -8.76 -17.57
N SER A 9 -16.49 -9.23 -16.74
CA SER A 9 -16.58 -8.82 -15.34
C SER A 9 -15.68 -9.64 -14.42
N LEU A 10 -14.98 -8.99 -13.48
CA LEU A 10 -14.36 -9.70 -12.37
C LEU A 10 -15.42 -10.03 -11.32
N GLY A 11 -15.84 -11.29 -11.23
CA GLY A 11 -16.78 -11.75 -10.21
C GLY A 11 -16.19 -11.77 -8.79
N HIS A 12 -17.05 -11.79 -7.77
CA HIS A 12 -16.71 -11.79 -6.34
C HIS A 12 -15.59 -12.78 -5.96
N LEU A 13 -15.66 -14.03 -6.45
CA LEU A 13 -14.63 -15.03 -6.17
C LEU A 13 -13.33 -14.80 -6.95
N GLY A 14 -13.39 -14.19 -8.14
CA GLY A 14 -12.20 -13.71 -8.86
C GLY A 14 -11.53 -12.54 -8.15
N LEU A 15 -12.31 -11.62 -7.57
CA LEU A 15 -11.80 -10.54 -6.71
C LEU A 15 -11.16 -11.12 -5.43
N TYR A 16 -11.77 -12.16 -4.84
CA TYR A 16 -11.16 -12.88 -3.72
C TYR A 16 -9.95 -13.71 -4.09
N ALA A 17 -9.85 -14.26 -5.30
CA ALA A 17 -8.62 -14.87 -5.80
C ALA A 17 -7.53 -13.82 -5.96
N MET A 18 -7.83 -12.65 -6.54
CA MET A 18 -6.88 -11.54 -6.65
C MET A 18 -6.51 -10.91 -5.30
N LEU A 19 -7.35 -11.01 -4.25
CA LEU A 19 -6.99 -10.63 -2.87
C LEU A 19 -6.22 -11.75 -2.13
N ALA A 20 -6.55 -13.02 -2.37
CA ALA A 20 -5.77 -14.18 -1.92
C ALA A 20 -4.46 -14.37 -2.74
N HIS A 21 -4.30 -13.55 -3.78
CA HIS A 21 -3.08 -13.27 -4.51
C HIS A 21 -2.64 -11.79 -4.35
N GLY A 22 -3.20 -11.05 -3.38
CA GLY A 22 -2.76 -9.71 -2.93
C GLY A 22 -2.46 -8.66 -4.01
N ALA A 23 -3.02 -8.82 -5.21
CA ALA A 23 -2.85 -7.98 -6.39
C ALA A 23 -3.61 -6.65 -6.24
N THR A 24 -3.33 -5.96 -5.15
CA THR A 24 -4.04 -4.77 -4.67
C THR A 24 -3.91 -3.58 -5.61
N ALA A 25 -2.77 -3.43 -6.28
CA ALA A 25 -2.57 -2.47 -7.37
C ALA A 25 -3.50 -2.77 -8.56
N ASN A 26 -3.53 -4.02 -9.03
CA ASN A 26 -4.43 -4.44 -10.12
C ASN A 26 -5.89 -4.28 -9.73
N LEU A 27 -6.25 -4.61 -8.48
CA LEU A 27 -7.61 -4.45 -7.96
C LEU A 27 -8.03 -2.99 -7.79
N TYR A 28 -7.09 -2.09 -7.45
CA TYR A 28 -7.32 -0.65 -7.48
C TYR A 28 -7.63 -0.18 -8.90
N GLU A 29 -6.74 -0.47 -9.85
CA GLU A 29 -6.90 -0.15 -11.28
C GLU A 29 -8.23 -0.70 -11.85
N THR A 30 -8.56 -1.95 -11.51
CA THR A 30 -9.80 -2.68 -11.83
C THR A 30 -11.07 -2.07 -11.19
N GLN A 31 -10.93 -1.12 -10.27
CA GLN A 31 -12.04 -0.46 -9.56
C GLN A 31 -12.02 1.07 -9.70
N THR A 32 -11.07 1.64 -10.44
CA THR A 32 -10.92 3.09 -10.64
C THR A 32 -10.70 3.53 -12.08
N TYR A 33 -9.92 2.79 -12.87
CA TYR A 33 -9.46 3.22 -14.21
C TYR A 33 -9.96 2.29 -15.32
N LYS A 34 -9.89 0.97 -15.11
CA LYS A 34 -10.38 -0.05 -16.05
C LYS A 34 -11.87 -0.39 -15.86
N SER A 35 -12.59 0.28 -14.96
CA SER A 35 -14.02 0.05 -14.69
C SER A 35 -14.84 1.32 -14.77
N ASP A 36 -16.04 1.21 -15.35
CA ASP A 36 -16.90 2.32 -15.80
C ASP A 36 -16.20 3.15 -16.91
N TYR A 37 -16.97 3.80 -17.80
CA TYR A 37 -16.43 4.47 -19.00
C TYR A 37 -15.59 5.71 -18.64
N ASN A 38 -14.31 5.72 -19.03
CA ASN A 38 -13.34 6.74 -18.62
C ASN A 38 -12.45 7.23 -19.80
N PRO A 39 -13.01 7.97 -20.77
CA PRO A 39 -12.28 8.41 -21.96
C PRO A 39 -11.12 9.36 -21.64
N ASP A 40 -11.28 10.25 -20.66
CA ASP A 40 -10.26 11.21 -20.24
C ASP A 40 -8.97 10.50 -19.80
N PHE A 41 -9.10 9.41 -19.05
CA PHE A 41 -7.97 8.58 -18.61
C PHE A 41 -7.27 7.92 -19.80
N TRP A 42 -8.02 7.26 -20.68
CA TRP A 42 -7.45 6.57 -21.84
C TRP A 42 -6.77 7.54 -22.81
N TYR A 43 -7.37 8.71 -23.06
CA TYR A 43 -6.77 9.77 -23.86
C TYR A 43 -5.48 10.31 -23.23
N ALA A 44 -5.49 10.64 -21.93
CA ALA A 44 -4.31 11.16 -21.25
C ALA A 44 -3.17 10.14 -21.23
N PHE A 45 -3.46 8.88 -20.88
CA PHE A 45 -2.48 7.80 -20.89
C PHE A 45 -1.87 7.59 -22.28
N GLN A 46 -2.69 7.44 -23.33
CA GLN A 46 -2.22 7.27 -24.71
C GLN A 46 -1.37 8.46 -25.20
N SER A 47 -1.68 9.68 -24.79
CA SER A 47 -1.13 10.91 -25.39
C SER A 47 0.08 11.50 -24.65
N GLY A 48 0.69 10.76 -23.72
CA GLY A 48 1.84 11.26 -22.94
C GLY A 48 1.49 12.17 -21.77
N LEU A 49 0.20 12.44 -21.51
CA LEU A 49 -0.25 13.48 -20.58
C LEU A 49 -0.33 12.99 -19.12
N PRO A 50 -0.28 13.91 -18.14
CA PRO A 50 -0.50 13.59 -16.73
C PRO A 50 -1.83 12.86 -16.49
N ILE A 51 -1.77 11.71 -15.83
CA ILE A 51 -2.94 10.84 -15.62
C ILE A 51 -3.96 11.54 -14.70
N PRO A 52 -5.24 11.68 -15.10
CA PRO A 52 -6.25 12.31 -14.27
C PRO A 52 -6.53 11.50 -13.01
N ARG A 53 -6.72 12.19 -11.88
CA ARG A 53 -7.07 11.54 -10.60
C ARG A 53 -8.35 10.69 -10.76
N PRO A 54 -8.41 9.50 -10.13
CA PRO A 54 -9.52 8.58 -10.35
C PRO A 54 -10.81 9.16 -9.77
N LYS A 55 -11.79 9.34 -10.65
CA LYS A 55 -13.13 9.84 -10.31
C LYS A 55 -13.90 8.77 -9.52
N THR A 56 -14.78 9.19 -8.62
CA THR A 56 -15.67 8.25 -7.91
C THR A 56 -16.57 7.52 -8.93
N PRO A 57 -16.50 6.18 -9.05
CA PRO A 57 -17.25 5.44 -10.07
C PRO A 57 -18.76 5.70 -9.98
N LEU A 58 -19.42 5.76 -11.13
CA LEU A 58 -20.86 6.08 -11.22
C LEU A 58 -21.71 5.05 -10.49
N THR A 59 -21.28 3.79 -10.55
CA THR A 59 -21.80 2.67 -9.76
C THR A 59 -21.75 2.91 -8.25
N TYR A 60 -20.67 3.52 -7.74
CA TYR A 60 -20.53 3.89 -6.33
C TYR A 60 -21.42 5.06 -5.95
N GLN A 61 -21.48 6.12 -6.76
CA GLN A 61 -22.35 7.27 -6.51
C GLN A 61 -23.83 6.84 -6.40
N LYS A 62 -24.27 5.91 -7.27
CA LYS A 62 -25.62 5.34 -7.23
C LYS A 62 -25.89 4.54 -5.95
N PHE A 63 -24.93 3.74 -5.48
CA PHE A 63 -25.05 3.02 -4.19
C PHE A 63 -25.09 3.98 -2.99
N GLU A 64 -24.25 5.03 -3.00
CA GLU A 64 -24.26 6.06 -1.96
C GLU A 64 -25.60 6.82 -1.91
N SER A 65 -26.20 7.12 -3.07
CA SER A 65 -27.55 7.66 -3.16
C SER A 65 -28.61 6.70 -2.60
N TYR A 66 -28.51 5.40 -2.87
CA TYR A 66 -29.41 4.40 -2.28
C TYR A 66 -29.23 4.28 -0.76
N LEU A 67 -28.01 4.29 -0.23
CA LEU A 67 -27.80 4.38 1.22
C LEU A 67 -28.44 5.65 1.82
N ARG A 68 -28.32 6.80 1.15
CA ARG A 68 -29.00 8.03 1.58
C ARG A 68 -30.53 7.89 1.57
N ALA A 69 -31.11 7.21 0.58
CA ALA A 69 -32.55 6.94 0.53
C ALA A 69 -33.04 5.99 1.65
N LEU A 70 -32.18 5.12 2.20
CA LEU A 70 -32.40 4.37 3.45
C LEU A 70 -32.22 5.24 4.72
N GLY A 71 -31.90 6.52 4.57
CA GLY A 71 -31.50 7.38 5.69
C GLY A 71 -30.16 7.02 6.32
N ILE A 72 -29.23 6.49 5.53
CA ILE A 72 -27.84 6.21 5.92
C ILE A 72 -26.91 7.16 5.16
N ASN A 73 -26.18 8.02 5.87
CA ASN A 73 -25.11 8.81 5.25
C ASN A 73 -23.78 8.05 5.31
N VAL A 74 -22.88 8.35 4.37
CA VAL A 74 -21.56 7.71 4.25
C VAL A 74 -20.47 8.73 4.52
N GLU A 75 -19.85 8.66 5.70
CA GLU A 75 -18.71 9.51 6.05
C GLU A 75 -17.39 8.82 5.64
N LYS A 76 -16.53 9.52 4.89
CA LYS A 76 -15.17 9.06 4.59
C LYS A 76 -14.16 9.65 5.57
N LEU A 77 -13.79 8.86 6.58
CA LEU A 77 -12.82 9.19 7.61
C LEU A 77 -11.45 8.61 7.24
N GLY A 78 -10.75 9.28 6.31
CA GLY A 78 -9.51 8.79 5.71
C GLY A 78 -9.75 7.50 4.91
N ASN A 79 -9.07 6.41 5.31
CA ASN A 79 -9.21 5.08 4.68
C ASN A 79 -10.40 4.28 5.24
N VAL A 80 -11.38 4.93 5.86
CA VAL A 80 -12.53 4.30 6.52
C VAL A 80 -13.83 4.91 6.02
N LEU A 81 -14.69 4.10 5.43
CA LEU A 81 -16.10 4.44 5.27
C LEU A 81 -16.83 4.13 6.59
N GLN A 82 -17.53 5.11 7.15
CA GLN A 82 -18.39 4.96 8.31
C GLN A 82 -19.84 5.26 7.89
N PHE A 83 -20.74 4.31 8.10
CA PHE A 83 -22.16 4.54 7.96
C PHE A 83 -22.70 5.20 9.23
N VAL A 84 -23.46 6.28 9.06
CA VAL A 84 -24.11 7.05 10.13
C VAL A 84 -25.58 7.32 9.76
N PRO A 85 -26.47 7.64 10.72
CA PRO A 85 -27.81 8.14 10.40
C PRO A 85 -27.71 9.38 9.49
N LEU A 86 -28.57 9.48 8.49
CA LEU A 86 -28.72 10.71 7.71
C LEU A 86 -29.62 11.68 8.48
N PHE A 87 -29.00 12.71 9.06
CA PHE A 87 -29.70 13.71 9.88
C PHE A 87 -30.52 14.69 9.02
N ASP A 88 -31.63 15.21 9.55
CA ASP A 88 -32.45 16.24 8.89
C ASP A 88 -31.66 17.50 8.49
N GLU A 89 -30.60 17.84 9.25
CA GLU A 89 -29.64 18.90 8.90
C GLU A 89 -28.88 18.61 7.60
N ASP A 90 -28.47 17.36 7.39
CA ASP A 90 -27.68 16.96 6.22
C ASP A 90 -28.57 16.78 5.00
N ILE A 91 -29.82 16.32 5.19
CA ILE A 91 -30.85 16.33 4.13
C ILE A 91 -31.02 17.75 3.60
N LYS A 92 -31.13 18.75 4.47
CA LYS A 92 -31.25 20.16 4.08
C LYS A 92 -30.00 20.71 3.37
N LYS A 93 -28.79 20.31 3.78
CA LYS A 93 -27.53 20.70 3.11
C LYS A 93 -27.36 20.07 1.73
N LEU A 94 -27.80 18.83 1.55
CA LEU A 94 -27.68 18.08 0.29
C LEU A 94 -28.77 18.45 -0.74
N SER A 95 -29.94 18.88 -0.26
CA SER A 95 -31.12 19.15 -1.07
C SER A 95 -31.07 20.52 -1.77
N ASN A 96 -31.19 20.52 -3.10
CA ASN A 96 -31.41 21.74 -3.90
C ASN A 96 -32.87 22.26 -3.85
N GLY A 97 -33.79 21.60 -3.15
CA GLY A 97 -35.16 22.10 -2.93
C GLY A 97 -36.15 21.10 -2.34
N LYS A 98 -37.32 21.60 -1.94
CA LYS A 98 -38.50 20.77 -1.65
C LYS A 98 -39.10 20.28 -2.97
N VAL A 99 -39.62 19.06 -3.02
CA VAL A 99 -40.39 18.55 -4.17
C VAL A 99 -41.74 17.98 -3.74
N ASP A 100 -42.76 18.23 -4.57
CA ASP A 100 -44.06 17.57 -4.52
C ASP A 100 -43.99 16.27 -5.32
N ALA A 101 -43.72 15.16 -4.63
CA ALA A 101 -43.57 13.88 -5.29
C ALA A 101 -44.89 13.26 -5.79
N THR A 102 -46.04 13.91 -5.62
CA THR A 102 -47.27 13.48 -6.30
C THR A 102 -47.17 13.68 -7.82
N LYS A 103 -46.41 14.70 -8.24
CA LYS A 103 -46.08 15.04 -9.63
C LYS A 103 -44.84 14.28 -10.10
N ILE A 104 -44.94 13.64 -11.26
CA ILE A 104 -43.86 12.84 -11.85
C ILE A 104 -43.59 13.30 -13.28
N ILE A 105 -44.55 13.06 -14.17
CA ILE A 105 -44.52 13.43 -15.59
C ILE A 105 -45.93 13.69 -16.10
N ARG A 106 -46.04 14.65 -17.02
CA ARG A 106 -47.22 14.88 -17.84
C ARG A 106 -46.92 14.47 -19.27
N MET A 107 -47.77 13.63 -19.87
CA MET A 107 -47.66 13.32 -21.29
C MET A 107 -48.10 14.52 -22.13
N LYS A 108 -47.29 14.91 -23.13
CA LYS A 108 -47.61 15.98 -24.09
C LYS A 108 -47.13 15.54 -25.48
N LYS A 109 -48.04 15.50 -26.46
CA LYS A 109 -47.77 14.99 -27.83
C LYS A 109 -47.10 13.59 -27.88
N GLY A 110 -47.37 12.73 -26.90
CA GLY A 110 -46.78 11.38 -26.79
C GLY A 110 -45.44 11.32 -26.04
N GLU A 111 -44.83 12.46 -25.70
CA GLU A 111 -43.58 12.53 -24.96
C GLU A 111 -43.81 12.80 -23.46
N PRO A 112 -42.96 12.27 -22.56
CA PRO A 112 -42.98 12.63 -21.14
C PRO A 112 -42.35 14.01 -20.91
N VAL A 113 -43.13 14.96 -20.39
CA VAL A 113 -42.65 16.27 -19.96
C VAL A 113 -42.60 16.29 -18.43
N ALA A 114 -41.49 16.81 -17.89
CA ALA A 114 -41.33 16.97 -16.44
C ALA A 114 -42.28 18.04 -15.88
N GLU A 115 -42.86 17.77 -14.72
CA GLU A 115 -43.78 18.69 -14.04
C GLU A 115 -43.04 19.65 -13.09
N GLU A 116 -43.46 20.92 -13.04
CA GLU A 116 -42.89 21.92 -12.14
C GLU A 116 -43.26 21.66 -10.67
N GLY A 117 -42.24 21.73 -9.82
CA GLY A 117 -42.24 21.28 -8.42
C GLY A 117 -42.12 19.75 -8.25
N GLY A 118 -42.15 18.96 -9.32
CA GLY A 118 -42.25 17.50 -9.29
C GLY A 118 -40.93 16.73 -9.17
N LEU A 119 -41.02 15.40 -9.19
CA LEU A 119 -39.86 14.48 -9.07
C LEU A 119 -38.77 14.65 -10.15
N PHE A 120 -39.08 15.31 -11.26
CA PHE A 120 -38.19 15.47 -12.42
C PHE A 120 -38.00 16.94 -12.83
N ASP A 121 -38.36 17.89 -11.95
CA ASP A 121 -38.32 19.33 -12.22
C ASP A 121 -36.95 19.81 -12.79
N PRO A 122 -36.91 20.53 -13.93
CA PRO A 122 -35.68 21.02 -14.55
C PRO A 122 -34.83 21.96 -13.69
N ARG A 123 -35.46 22.84 -12.88
CA ARG A 123 -34.79 23.84 -12.04
C ARG A 123 -34.25 23.22 -10.75
N LEU A 124 -35.09 22.42 -10.08
CA LEU A 124 -34.82 21.81 -8.77
C LEU A 124 -33.93 20.57 -8.87
N THR A 125 -34.16 19.70 -9.85
CA THR A 125 -33.46 18.40 -9.95
C THR A 125 -32.47 18.33 -11.11
N GLY A 126 -32.72 19.07 -12.20
CA GLY A 126 -31.96 19.01 -13.45
C GLY A 126 -32.62 18.19 -14.56
N GLY A 127 -33.93 17.91 -14.48
CA GLY A 127 -34.66 17.16 -15.51
C GLY A 127 -34.50 15.64 -15.37
N PHE A 128 -34.83 14.89 -16.43
CA PHE A 128 -34.76 13.42 -16.43
C PHE A 128 -33.37 12.84 -16.14
N PHE A 129 -32.32 13.55 -16.54
CA PHE A 129 -30.92 13.19 -16.29
C PHE A 129 -30.29 14.02 -15.14
N GLY A 130 -31.12 14.68 -14.34
CA GLY A 130 -30.71 15.54 -13.24
C GLY A 130 -29.87 14.84 -12.17
N THR A 131 -28.83 15.51 -11.71
CA THR A 131 -27.83 15.01 -10.74
C THR A 131 -28.02 15.57 -9.32
N LYS A 132 -28.98 16.48 -9.11
CA LYS A 132 -29.22 17.13 -7.80
C LYS A 132 -30.16 16.30 -6.91
N TYR A 133 -29.90 16.29 -5.61
CA TYR A 133 -30.83 15.77 -4.60
C TYR A 133 -31.90 16.83 -4.26
N THR A 134 -33.06 16.37 -3.80
CA THR A 134 -34.15 17.22 -3.23
C THR A 134 -34.71 16.54 -1.97
N HIS A 135 -35.77 17.07 -1.35
CA HIS A 135 -36.44 16.39 -0.23
C HIS A 135 -37.96 16.56 -0.24
N ILE A 136 -38.65 15.59 0.39
CA ILE A 136 -40.06 15.71 0.79
C ILE A 136 -40.07 16.12 2.27
N PRO A 137 -40.60 17.31 2.62
CA PRO A 137 -40.84 17.67 4.01
C PRO A 137 -42.10 16.95 4.51
N LEU A 138 -41.96 16.20 5.60
CA LEU A 138 -43.09 15.54 6.26
C LEU A 138 -43.85 16.55 7.12
N ASN A 139 -45.18 16.50 7.06
CA ASN A 139 -46.05 17.33 7.89
C ASN A 139 -45.94 16.94 9.37
N GLU A 140 -45.81 15.65 9.64
CA GLU A 140 -45.54 15.08 10.96
C GLU A 140 -44.14 14.47 11.08
N VAL A 141 -43.67 14.35 12.32
CA VAL A 141 -42.40 13.67 12.61
C VAL A 141 -42.64 12.17 12.69
N VAL A 142 -41.82 11.37 11.99
CA VAL A 142 -41.88 9.90 12.06
C VAL A 142 -40.62 9.33 12.70
N PRO A 143 -40.71 8.24 13.49
CA PRO A 143 -39.54 7.45 13.83
C PRO A 143 -39.00 6.78 12.57
N ASN A 144 -37.68 6.68 12.50
CA ASN A 144 -36.92 6.12 11.40
C ASN A 144 -37.16 4.59 11.32
N PRO A 145 -37.80 4.03 10.27
CA PRO A 145 -38.15 2.61 10.22
C PRO A 145 -36.96 1.67 10.31
N LEU A 146 -35.80 2.06 9.76
CA LEU A 146 -34.53 1.32 9.88
C LEU A 146 -34.12 1.08 11.35
N PHE A 147 -34.58 1.94 12.27
CA PHE A 147 -34.29 1.87 13.70
C PHE A 147 -35.45 1.35 14.55
N GLU A 148 -36.56 0.85 13.98
CA GLU A 148 -37.69 0.24 14.70
C GLU A 148 -37.22 -0.77 15.78
N ARG A 149 -36.46 -1.80 15.37
CA ARG A 149 -35.87 -2.80 16.27
C ARG A 149 -34.87 -2.22 17.28
N THR A 150 -34.25 -1.08 16.96
CA THR A 150 -33.30 -0.39 17.85
C THR A 150 -34.04 0.36 18.95
N LEU A 151 -35.15 1.03 18.61
CA LEU A 151 -36.03 1.72 19.56
C LEU A 151 -36.71 0.72 20.51
N CYS A 152 -37.16 -0.44 20.00
CA CYS A 152 -37.69 -1.53 20.83
C CYS A 152 -36.68 -2.01 21.88
N ILE A 153 -35.41 -2.21 21.51
CA ILE A 153 -34.34 -2.60 22.46
C ILE A 153 -33.98 -1.44 23.42
N LEU A 154 -34.08 -0.19 22.97
CA LEU A 154 -33.70 0.99 23.74
C LEU A 154 -34.70 1.32 24.86
N PHE A 155 -35.99 1.16 24.59
CA PHE A 155 -37.10 1.36 25.54
C PHE A 155 -37.65 0.07 26.15
N GLU A 156 -37.08 -1.08 25.77
CA GLU A 156 -37.45 -2.43 26.26
C GLU A 156 -38.93 -2.81 25.99
N ILE A 157 -39.47 -2.28 24.89
CA ILE A 157 -40.83 -2.57 24.39
C ILE A 157 -40.82 -3.64 23.29
N ASN A 158 -41.95 -4.33 23.10
CA ASN A 158 -42.14 -5.26 22.01
C ASN A 158 -42.68 -4.57 20.73
N ALA A 159 -42.72 -5.29 19.62
CA ALA A 159 -43.15 -4.75 18.32
C ALA A 159 -44.65 -4.39 18.25
N ALA A 160 -45.51 -5.04 19.04
CA ALA A 160 -46.93 -4.66 19.13
C ALA A 160 -47.06 -3.32 19.86
N THR A 161 -46.41 -3.14 21.02
CA THR A 161 -46.35 -1.86 21.74
C THR A 161 -45.81 -0.72 20.86
N PHE A 162 -44.79 -0.99 20.02
CA PHE A 162 -44.32 -0.02 19.03
C PHE A 162 -45.42 0.35 18.01
N LYS A 163 -46.14 -0.64 17.47
CA LYS A 163 -47.25 -0.41 16.53
C LYS A 163 -48.45 0.30 17.19
N ASP A 164 -48.71 0.05 18.47
CA ASP A 164 -49.78 0.72 19.22
C ASP A 164 -49.42 2.18 19.57
N LEU A 165 -48.13 2.50 19.76
CA LEU A 165 -47.62 3.89 19.81
C LEU A 165 -47.71 4.60 18.44
N ILE A 166 -47.41 3.90 17.33
CA ILE A 166 -47.56 4.43 15.96
C ILE A 166 -49.04 4.69 15.63
N THR A 167 -49.96 3.81 16.04
CA THR A 167 -51.40 3.97 15.77
C THR A 167 -52.12 4.89 16.78
N GLY A 168 -51.44 5.31 17.85
CA GLY A 168 -51.99 6.22 18.87
C GLY A 168 -52.92 5.56 19.90
N LYS A 169 -53.04 4.24 19.90
CA LYS A 169 -53.75 3.48 20.96
C LYS A 169 -53.03 3.54 22.31
N LEU A 170 -51.70 3.68 22.27
CA LEU A 170 -50.87 4.00 23.42
C LEU A 170 -50.26 5.37 23.19
N GLY A 171 -50.25 6.18 24.24
CA GLY A 171 -49.48 7.41 24.33
C GLY A 171 -48.35 7.29 25.36
N VAL A 172 -47.74 8.42 25.62
CA VAL A 172 -46.71 8.64 26.64
C VAL A 172 -47.12 9.82 27.50
N ASP A 173 -47.00 9.68 28.82
CA ASP A 173 -47.27 10.77 29.77
C ASP A 173 -46.09 11.76 29.92
N SER A 174 -46.27 12.81 30.70
CA SER A 174 -45.21 13.78 31.00
C SER A 174 -44.02 13.18 31.77
N ALA A 175 -44.19 12.02 32.41
CA ALA A 175 -43.15 11.29 33.14
C ALA A 175 -42.37 10.30 32.25
N GLY A 176 -42.81 10.05 31.01
CA GLY A 176 -42.21 9.09 30.08
C GLY A 176 -42.73 7.65 30.23
N LYS A 177 -43.83 7.44 30.95
CA LYS A 177 -44.51 6.14 31.06
C LYS A 177 -45.42 5.95 29.84
N ILE A 178 -45.48 4.74 29.30
CA ILE A 178 -46.39 4.37 28.22
C ILE A 178 -47.74 3.96 28.85
N THR A 179 -48.83 4.60 28.42
CA THR A 179 -50.20 4.37 28.91
C THR A 179 -51.21 4.63 27.78
N PRO A 180 -52.44 4.06 27.83
CA PRO A 180 -53.50 4.39 26.86
C PRO A 180 -53.80 5.90 26.85
N ASP A 181 -53.97 6.48 28.03
CA ASP A 181 -54.33 7.89 28.26
C ASP A 181 -53.13 8.85 28.17
N GLY A 182 -52.02 8.41 27.55
CA GLY A 182 -50.79 9.18 27.45
C GLY A 182 -50.97 10.44 26.58
N LYS A 183 -50.70 11.61 27.16
CA LYS A 183 -50.86 12.94 26.53
C LYS A 183 -50.14 13.10 25.19
N TYR A 184 -48.99 12.46 25.01
CA TYR A 184 -48.18 12.52 23.79
C TYR A 184 -48.36 11.23 22.99
N LYS A 185 -48.85 11.33 21.75
CA LYS A 185 -49.10 10.18 20.85
C LYS A 185 -48.25 10.28 19.58
N TYR A 186 -48.23 9.23 18.77
CA TYR A 186 -47.55 9.19 17.47
C TYR A 186 -46.06 9.58 17.58
N GLY A 187 -45.52 10.35 16.63
CA GLY A 187 -44.12 10.80 16.62
C GLY A 187 -43.72 11.63 17.85
N ASP A 188 -44.63 12.40 18.44
CA ASP A 188 -44.35 13.17 19.65
C ASP A 188 -44.19 12.27 20.90
N ALA A 189 -44.83 11.09 20.94
CA ALA A 189 -44.58 10.09 21.98
C ALA A 189 -43.10 9.64 21.98
N PHE A 190 -42.60 9.21 20.81
CA PHE A 190 -41.19 8.82 20.65
C PHE A 190 -40.22 9.97 20.95
N LYS A 191 -40.57 11.20 20.57
CA LYS A 191 -39.80 12.42 20.85
C LYS A 191 -39.68 12.72 22.34
N ILE A 192 -40.74 12.53 23.14
CA ILE A 192 -40.68 12.67 24.60
C ILE A 192 -39.83 11.56 25.23
N LEU A 193 -40.00 10.31 24.83
CA LEU A 193 -39.16 9.19 25.29
C LEU A 193 -37.67 9.43 24.98
N LEU A 194 -37.36 9.87 23.76
CA LEU A 194 -35.99 10.15 23.31
C LEU A 194 -35.36 11.36 23.99
N ARG A 195 -36.15 12.36 24.39
CA ARG A 195 -35.69 13.53 25.17
C ARG A 195 -35.39 13.22 26.63
N ARG A 196 -36.17 12.32 27.24
CA ARG A 196 -35.99 11.90 28.65
C ARG A 196 -34.87 10.87 28.82
N LEU A 197 -34.44 10.23 27.73
CA LEU A 197 -33.32 9.28 27.71
C LEU A 197 -31.96 9.98 27.91
N ASP A 198 -31.39 9.87 29.11
CA ASP A 198 -29.97 10.16 29.35
C ASP A 198 -29.11 8.95 28.96
N PRO A 199 -28.34 8.99 27.84
CA PRO A 199 -27.63 7.82 27.36
C PRO A 199 -26.47 7.39 28.25
N LYS A 200 -25.95 8.29 29.10
CA LYS A 200 -24.85 7.99 30.03
C LYS A 200 -25.37 7.26 31.26
N LYS A 201 -26.49 7.72 31.84
CA LYS A 201 -27.11 7.07 33.01
C LYS A 201 -27.64 5.68 32.67
N GLU A 202 -28.36 5.53 31.55
CA GLU A 202 -28.83 4.21 31.12
C GLU A 202 -27.68 3.27 30.74
N LEU A 203 -26.56 3.78 30.19
CA LEU A 203 -25.37 2.96 29.95
C LEU A 203 -24.75 2.48 31.26
N ALA A 204 -24.66 3.33 32.29
CA ALA A 204 -24.14 2.94 33.60
C ALA A 204 -25.03 1.87 34.25
N LYS A 205 -26.35 2.09 34.28
CA LYS A 205 -27.35 1.15 34.81
C LYS A 205 -27.27 -0.22 34.12
N ALA A 206 -27.36 -0.25 32.78
CA ALA A 206 -27.28 -1.50 32.02
C ALA A 206 -25.94 -2.23 32.21
N THR A 207 -24.84 -1.50 32.42
CA THR A 207 -23.50 -2.06 32.65
C THR A 207 -23.31 -2.63 34.07
N GLN A 208 -24.15 -2.26 35.04
CA GLN A 208 -24.24 -2.96 36.33
C GLN A 208 -25.19 -4.16 36.22
N GLU A 209 -26.38 -3.98 35.65
CA GLU A 209 -27.41 -5.01 35.52
C GLU A 209 -26.92 -6.26 34.76
N ILE A 210 -26.10 -6.07 33.72
CA ILE A 210 -25.55 -7.19 32.92
C ILE A 210 -24.63 -8.13 33.71
N LYS A 211 -24.14 -7.73 34.89
CA LYS A 211 -23.29 -8.57 35.75
C LYS A 211 -24.08 -9.65 36.48
N THR A 212 -25.30 -9.33 36.93
CA THR A 212 -26.17 -10.22 37.71
C THR A 212 -27.30 -10.84 36.88
N ALA A 213 -27.55 -10.33 35.68
CA ALA A 213 -28.56 -10.84 34.76
C ALA A 213 -28.33 -12.30 34.30
N ASN A 214 -29.43 -13.03 34.04
CA ASN A 214 -29.39 -14.30 33.31
C ASN A 214 -29.02 -14.11 31.83
N ASP A 215 -28.65 -15.17 31.11
CA ASP A 215 -28.03 -15.03 29.79
C ASP A 215 -28.96 -14.49 28.69
N GLN A 216 -30.28 -14.75 28.78
CA GLN A 216 -31.28 -14.13 27.92
C GLN A 216 -31.31 -12.61 28.12
N ARG A 217 -31.35 -12.15 29.38
CA ARG A 217 -31.33 -10.72 29.73
C ARG A 217 -29.97 -10.09 29.40
N LYS A 218 -28.84 -10.79 29.62
CA LYS A 218 -27.49 -10.35 29.18
C LYS A 218 -27.46 -10.07 27.68
N ALA A 219 -28.06 -10.93 26.84
CA ALA A 219 -28.07 -10.75 25.39
C ALA A 219 -28.84 -9.48 24.95
N VAL A 220 -29.93 -9.11 25.65
CA VAL A 220 -30.66 -7.85 25.43
C VAL A 220 -29.82 -6.66 25.91
N LEU A 221 -29.31 -6.72 27.14
CA LEU A 221 -28.49 -5.65 27.72
C LEU A 221 -27.22 -5.37 26.91
N ALA A 222 -26.54 -6.39 26.39
CA ALA A 222 -25.38 -6.22 25.51
C ALA A 222 -25.72 -5.44 24.24
N ARG A 223 -26.90 -5.65 23.66
CA ARG A 223 -27.41 -4.87 22.51
C ARG A 223 -27.72 -3.44 22.94
N LYS A 224 -28.44 -3.23 24.05
CA LYS A 224 -28.76 -1.91 24.61
C LYS A 224 -27.50 -1.08 24.90
N ILE A 225 -26.50 -1.68 25.55
CA ILE A 225 -25.17 -1.09 25.82
C ILE A 225 -24.48 -0.67 24.52
N LYS A 226 -24.49 -1.51 23.48
CA LYS A 226 -23.89 -1.18 22.17
C LYS A 226 -24.59 0.00 21.48
N ILE A 227 -25.92 0.07 21.57
CA ILE A 227 -26.72 1.19 21.05
C ILE A 227 -26.37 2.49 21.80
N LEU A 228 -26.39 2.46 23.13
CA LEU A 228 -26.09 3.62 23.99
C LEU A 228 -24.66 4.15 23.78
N ARG A 229 -23.66 3.27 23.66
CA ARG A 229 -22.27 3.64 23.31
C ARG A 229 -22.20 4.35 21.94
N ASN A 230 -22.98 3.90 20.96
CA ASN A 230 -23.02 4.53 19.64
C ASN A 230 -23.71 5.91 19.66
N ILE A 231 -24.80 6.08 20.42
CA ILE A 231 -25.46 7.38 20.62
C ILE A 231 -24.47 8.39 21.22
N ILE A 232 -23.77 8.02 22.30
CA ILE A 232 -22.76 8.87 22.94
C ILE A 232 -21.63 9.22 21.96
N LYS A 233 -21.18 8.25 21.15
CA LYS A 233 -20.11 8.42 20.16
C LYS A 233 -20.49 9.36 19.00
N LEU A 234 -21.77 9.44 18.63
CA LEU A 234 -22.27 10.34 17.58
C LEU A 234 -22.36 11.81 18.04
N LYS A 235 -22.38 12.09 19.36
CA LYS A 235 -22.55 13.44 19.94
C LYS A 235 -23.80 14.21 19.47
N LYS A 236 -24.80 13.51 18.93
CA LYS A 236 -26.11 14.03 18.51
C LYS A 236 -27.18 13.65 19.53
N LYS A 237 -28.29 14.39 19.60
CA LYS A 237 -29.39 14.05 20.52
C LYS A 237 -30.10 12.77 20.07
N PRO A 238 -30.68 11.95 20.97
CA PRO A 238 -31.40 10.74 20.57
C PRO A 238 -32.57 11.04 19.61
N GLU A 239 -33.27 12.15 19.82
CA GLU A 239 -34.34 12.61 18.91
C GLU A 239 -33.84 12.89 17.48
N GLU A 240 -32.64 13.45 17.33
CA GLU A 240 -32.01 13.78 16.04
C GLU A 240 -31.51 12.52 15.31
N ILE A 241 -31.20 11.44 16.04
CA ILE A 241 -30.70 10.16 15.51
C ILE A 241 -31.84 9.28 14.99
N PHE A 242 -32.97 9.26 15.71
CA PHE A 242 -34.02 8.26 15.51
C PHE A 242 -35.32 8.80 14.91
N LEU A 243 -35.53 10.11 14.86
CA LEU A 243 -36.70 10.72 14.22
C LEU A 243 -36.31 11.40 12.92
N ARG A 244 -37.26 11.57 12.01
CA ARG A 244 -37.10 12.37 10.79
C ARG A 244 -38.29 13.26 10.55
N LYS A 245 -38.04 14.46 10.03
CA LYS A 245 -39.03 15.35 9.43
C LYS A 245 -38.84 15.53 7.91
N ASN A 246 -37.76 15.05 7.32
CA ASN A 246 -37.51 15.14 5.89
C ASN A 246 -37.11 13.77 5.32
N VAL A 247 -37.61 13.45 4.12
CA VAL A 247 -37.18 12.28 3.34
C VAL A 247 -36.35 12.79 2.16
N ILE A 248 -35.09 12.38 2.07
CA ILE A 248 -34.24 12.74 0.93
C ILE A 248 -34.76 12.07 -0.35
N VAL A 249 -34.77 12.82 -1.45
CA VAL A 249 -35.09 12.33 -2.79
C VAL A 249 -33.79 12.28 -3.59
N ILE A 250 -33.44 11.08 -4.05
CA ILE A 250 -32.23 10.86 -4.86
C ILE A 250 -32.32 11.54 -6.24
N PRO A 251 -31.18 11.83 -6.89
CA PRO A 251 -31.16 12.42 -8.22
C PRO A 251 -31.95 11.61 -9.27
N PRO A 252 -32.71 12.27 -10.17
CA PRO A 252 -33.36 11.65 -11.32
C PRO A 252 -32.51 10.62 -12.08
N PHE A 253 -31.24 10.94 -12.30
CA PHE A 253 -30.27 10.10 -13.02
C PHE A 253 -30.14 8.68 -12.42
N PHE A 254 -30.36 8.52 -11.11
CA PHE A 254 -30.29 7.19 -10.46
C PHE A 254 -31.64 6.45 -10.39
N ARG A 255 -32.76 7.12 -10.71
CA ARG A 255 -34.13 6.58 -10.76
C ARG A 255 -34.83 6.87 -12.11
N PRO A 256 -34.20 6.52 -13.25
CA PRO A 256 -34.59 6.98 -14.58
C PRO A 256 -35.99 6.53 -15.01
N LEU A 257 -36.50 7.21 -16.02
CA LEU A 257 -37.65 6.78 -16.82
C LEU A 257 -37.12 6.20 -18.13
N VAL A 258 -37.65 5.06 -18.57
CA VAL A 258 -37.24 4.40 -19.83
C VAL A 258 -38.47 4.23 -20.71
N GLN A 259 -38.48 4.92 -21.85
CA GLN A 259 -39.51 4.70 -22.87
C GLN A 259 -39.26 3.35 -23.56
N LEU A 260 -40.30 2.54 -23.65
CA LEU A 260 -40.29 1.24 -24.31
C LEU A 260 -40.52 1.41 -25.81
N LYS A 261 -40.06 0.45 -26.62
CA LYS A 261 -40.25 0.47 -28.09
C LYS A 261 -41.71 0.54 -28.55
N GLN A 262 -42.67 0.22 -27.66
CA GLN A 262 -44.11 0.28 -27.87
C GLN A 262 -44.75 1.56 -27.29
N GLY A 263 -43.98 2.65 -27.13
CA GLY A 263 -44.46 3.96 -26.66
C GLY A 263 -44.72 4.09 -25.15
N GLY A 264 -45.05 2.98 -24.46
CA GLY A 264 -45.24 2.95 -23.00
C GLY A 264 -43.98 3.32 -22.21
N ILE A 265 -44.14 3.81 -20.97
CA ILE A 265 -43.03 4.28 -20.13
C ILE A 265 -42.84 3.35 -18.93
N SER A 266 -41.61 2.83 -18.79
CA SER A 266 -41.16 2.14 -17.59
C SER A 266 -40.62 3.14 -16.56
N VAL A 267 -41.32 3.25 -15.43
CA VAL A 267 -40.97 4.11 -14.30
C VAL A 267 -40.20 3.29 -13.26
N HIS A 268 -39.00 3.72 -12.88
CA HIS A 268 -38.22 3.03 -11.83
C HIS A 268 -38.95 3.06 -10.47
N ASP A 269 -39.15 1.90 -9.85
CA ASP A 269 -40.05 1.65 -8.69
C ASP A 269 -40.00 2.71 -7.57
N ILE A 270 -38.79 3.12 -7.18
CA ILE A 270 -38.52 4.20 -6.19
C ILE A 270 -39.36 5.47 -6.43
N ASN A 271 -39.62 5.87 -7.68
CA ASN A 271 -40.46 7.05 -7.97
C ASN A 271 -41.92 6.86 -7.49
N GLY A 272 -42.46 5.64 -7.60
CA GLY A 272 -43.78 5.29 -7.07
C GLY A 272 -43.83 5.27 -5.55
N LEU A 273 -42.73 4.86 -4.90
CA LEU A 273 -42.60 4.88 -3.44
C LEU A 273 -42.52 6.31 -2.89
N TYR A 274 -41.76 7.22 -3.54
CA TYR A 274 -41.79 8.65 -3.21
C TYR A 274 -43.18 9.27 -3.42
N ARG A 275 -43.88 8.90 -4.50
CA ARG A 275 -45.25 9.36 -4.76
C ARG A 275 -46.23 8.89 -3.68
N ASN A 276 -46.12 7.64 -3.22
CA ASN A 276 -46.94 7.13 -2.12
C ASN A 276 -46.73 7.94 -0.83
N ILE A 277 -45.47 8.22 -0.47
CA ILE A 277 -45.14 9.06 0.69
C ILE A 277 -45.78 10.44 0.56
N ALA A 278 -45.65 11.13 -0.59
CA ALA A 278 -46.24 12.45 -0.78
C ALA A 278 -47.79 12.42 -0.75
N MET A 279 -48.41 11.41 -1.37
CA MET A 279 -49.88 11.26 -1.36
C MET A 279 -50.43 11.10 0.06
N VAL A 280 -49.81 10.25 0.90
CA VAL A 280 -50.23 10.09 2.31
C VAL A 280 -49.86 11.32 3.15
N ASN A 281 -48.67 11.90 2.95
CA ASN A 281 -48.22 13.10 3.66
C ASN A 281 -49.16 14.30 3.43
N ASN A 282 -49.72 14.45 2.22
CA ASN A 282 -50.65 15.53 1.89
C ASN A 282 -52.03 15.34 2.55
N GLN A 283 -52.42 14.13 2.97
CA GLN A 283 -53.66 13.88 3.73
C GLN A 283 -53.54 14.29 5.21
N ILE A 284 -52.33 14.28 5.78
CA ILE A 284 -52.08 14.49 7.22
C ILE A 284 -52.66 15.82 7.76
N PRO A 285 -52.49 16.99 7.11
CA PRO A 285 -53.02 18.25 7.64
C PRO A 285 -54.55 18.37 7.62
N VAL A 286 -55.21 17.60 6.74
CA VAL A 286 -56.67 17.51 6.61
C VAL A 286 -57.20 16.54 7.67
N ALA A 287 -56.67 15.31 7.69
CA ALA A 287 -57.02 14.29 8.67
C ALA A 287 -56.83 14.75 10.12
N LYS A 288 -55.82 15.58 10.42
CA LYS A 288 -55.57 16.13 11.77
C LYS A 288 -56.62 17.16 12.23
N LYS A 289 -57.41 17.73 11.30
CA LYS A 289 -58.47 18.69 11.59
C LYS A 289 -59.86 18.06 11.56
N GLU A 290 -60.09 17.16 10.61
CA GLU A 290 -61.42 16.69 10.24
C GLU A 290 -61.75 15.29 10.78
N PHE A 291 -60.74 14.46 11.11
CA PHE A 291 -60.98 13.08 11.53
C PHE A 291 -60.86 12.91 13.05
N PRO A 292 -61.68 12.04 13.67
CA PRO A 292 -61.46 11.59 15.04
C PRO A 292 -60.06 11.01 15.25
N GLU A 293 -59.53 11.13 16.46
CA GLU A 293 -58.14 10.77 16.80
C GLU A 293 -57.76 9.32 16.40
N ALA A 294 -58.69 8.37 16.53
CA ALA A 294 -58.49 6.98 16.11
C ALA A 294 -58.34 6.81 14.59
N GLU A 295 -59.07 7.59 13.78
CA GLU A 295 -58.96 7.58 12.32
C GLU A 295 -57.72 8.33 11.85
N TYR A 296 -57.40 9.48 12.47
CA TYR A 296 -56.13 10.18 12.27
C TYR A 296 -54.93 9.26 12.56
N GLY A 297 -55.01 8.42 13.60
CA GLY A 297 -53.99 7.42 13.91
C GLY A 297 -53.78 6.37 12.82
N LYS A 298 -54.81 6.02 12.04
CA LYS A 298 -54.66 5.18 10.85
C LYS A 298 -53.93 5.92 9.72
N VAL A 299 -54.18 7.23 9.54
CA VAL A 299 -53.49 8.04 8.52
C VAL A 299 -52.00 8.25 8.89
N TYR A 300 -51.69 8.49 10.17
CA TYR A 300 -50.30 8.53 10.65
C TYR A 300 -49.59 7.18 10.49
N ALA A 301 -50.26 6.07 10.81
CA ALA A 301 -49.70 4.72 10.58
C ALA A 301 -49.40 4.48 9.09
N ARG A 302 -50.31 4.86 8.17
CA ARG A 302 -50.05 4.83 6.72
C ARG A 302 -48.83 5.69 6.32
N LEU A 303 -48.56 6.82 6.99
CA LEU A 303 -47.38 7.64 6.71
C LEU A 303 -46.09 6.91 7.12
N TYR A 304 -46.08 6.30 8.30
CA TYR A 304 -44.96 5.47 8.76
C TYR A 304 -44.73 4.28 7.80
N ASP A 305 -45.79 3.56 7.45
CA ASP A 305 -45.74 2.42 6.53
C ASP A 305 -45.31 2.84 5.12
N ALA A 306 -45.69 4.02 4.62
CA ALA A 306 -45.23 4.56 3.34
C ALA A 306 -43.72 4.87 3.33
N VAL A 307 -43.17 5.39 4.43
CA VAL A 307 -41.72 5.58 4.58
C VAL A 307 -41.01 4.23 4.71
N LYS A 308 -41.57 3.29 5.49
CA LYS A 308 -41.05 1.92 5.64
C LYS A 308 -41.06 1.13 4.32
N ALA A 309 -42.04 1.37 3.46
CA ALA A 309 -42.15 0.79 2.12
C ALA A 309 -41.04 1.29 1.18
N LEU A 310 -40.70 2.59 1.22
CA LEU A 310 -39.54 3.12 0.49
C LEU A 310 -38.24 2.43 0.92
N GLU A 311 -38.03 2.30 2.23
CA GLU A 311 -36.75 1.88 2.77
C GLU A 311 -36.57 0.36 2.76
N ILE A 312 -37.46 -0.37 3.42
CA ILE A 312 -37.27 -1.78 3.78
C ILE A 312 -38.25 -2.69 3.04
N ASP A 313 -39.54 -2.43 3.15
CA ASP A 313 -40.56 -3.47 2.94
C ASP A 313 -41.14 -3.52 1.52
N GLY A 314 -41.02 -2.44 0.73
CA GLY A 314 -41.63 -2.29 -0.60
C GLY A 314 -43.14 -2.00 -0.54
N LEU A 315 -43.79 -1.88 -1.70
CA LEU A 315 -45.24 -1.62 -1.80
C LEU A 315 -45.89 -2.50 -2.88
N GLU A 316 -46.95 -3.22 -2.53
CA GLU A 316 -47.74 -4.00 -3.48
C GLU A 316 -48.74 -3.10 -4.22
N VAL A 317 -48.83 -3.25 -5.55
CA VAL A 317 -49.57 -2.37 -6.45
C VAL A 317 -50.27 -3.20 -7.52
N GLY A 318 -51.52 -3.56 -7.26
CA GLY A 318 -52.30 -4.47 -8.10
C GLY A 318 -51.88 -5.93 -7.94
N ILE A 319 -52.35 -6.79 -8.85
CA ILE A 319 -52.14 -8.24 -8.78
C ILE A 319 -50.66 -8.57 -9.08
N ASN A 320 -49.99 -9.24 -8.15
CA ASN A 320 -48.63 -9.80 -8.27
C ASN A 320 -47.50 -8.82 -8.64
N ARG A 321 -47.70 -7.49 -8.59
CA ARG A 321 -46.64 -6.50 -8.78
C ARG A 321 -46.31 -5.80 -7.46
N LYS A 322 -45.03 -5.88 -7.06
CA LYS A 322 -44.48 -5.16 -5.90
C LYS A 322 -43.38 -4.18 -6.34
N LEU A 323 -43.53 -2.91 -5.97
CA LEU A 323 -42.48 -1.90 -6.07
C LEU A 323 -41.39 -2.22 -5.06
N LYS A 324 -40.16 -2.40 -5.54
CA LYS A 324 -39.02 -2.80 -4.72
C LYS A 324 -38.52 -1.66 -3.84
N SER A 325 -38.30 -1.94 -2.57
CA SER A 325 -37.67 -1.00 -1.63
C SER A 325 -36.22 -0.72 -2.02
N VAL A 326 -35.62 0.29 -1.40
CA VAL A 326 -34.20 0.57 -1.58
C VAL A 326 -33.33 -0.56 -1.01
N MET A 327 -33.79 -1.23 0.06
CA MET A 327 -33.13 -2.42 0.62
C MET A 327 -33.24 -3.62 -0.34
N ASP A 328 -34.40 -3.87 -0.95
CA ASP A 328 -34.60 -4.89 -1.99
C ASP A 328 -33.63 -4.69 -3.17
N ILE A 329 -33.39 -3.44 -3.55
CA ILE A 329 -32.49 -3.10 -4.66
C ILE A 329 -31.02 -3.33 -4.27
N ILE A 330 -30.62 -2.96 -3.05
CA ILE A 330 -29.23 -3.15 -2.57
C ILE A 330 -28.91 -4.64 -2.36
N VAL A 331 -29.80 -5.39 -1.69
CA VAL A 331 -29.58 -6.78 -1.27
C VAL A 331 -29.97 -7.79 -2.36
N GLY A 332 -31.02 -7.50 -3.11
CA GLY A 332 -31.59 -8.39 -4.14
C GLY A 332 -32.34 -9.61 -3.57
N PRO A 333 -33.12 -10.30 -4.42
CA PRO A 333 -33.81 -11.54 -4.02
C PRO A 333 -32.82 -12.71 -3.79
N SER A 334 -31.57 -12.56 -4.23
CA SER A 334 -30.45 -13.36 -3.75
C SER A 334 -29.19 -12.49 -3.70
N PRO A 335 -28.19 -12.82 -2.86
CA PRO A 335 -26.95 -12.07 -2.78
C PRO A 335 -26.20 -11.95 -4.12
N LYS A 336 -26.42 -12.84 -5.10
CA LYS A 336 -25.80 -12.74 -6.43
C LYS A 336 -26.42 -11.64 -7.31
N LEU A 337 -27.65 -11.21 -7.01
CA LEU A 337 -28.45 -10.31 -7.85
C LEU A 337 -28.53 -8.88 -7.29
N GLY A 338 -28.39 -8.70 -5.97
CA GLY A 338 -28.39 -7.37 -5.33
C GLY A 338 -27.32 -6.43 -5.86
N TYR A 339 -27.64 -5.13 -5.96
CA TYR A 339 -26.81 -4.10 -6.60
C TYR A 339 -25.36 -4.07 -6.07
N PHE A 340 -25.17 -4.32 -4.77
CA PHE A 340 -23.83 -4.35 -4.15
C PHE A 340 -22.92 -5.45 -4.72
N GLN A 341 -23.48 -6.62 -5.05
CA GLN A 341 -22.70 -7.74 -5.60
C GLN A 341 -22.69 -7.71 -7.13
N SER A 342 -23.84 -7.41 -7.75
CA SER A 342 -24.03 -7.48 -9.21
C SER A 342 -23.46 -6.29 -9.98
N ALA A 343 -23.33 -5.11 -9.35
CA ALA A 343 -22.83 -3.89 -10.00
C ALA A 343 -21.61 -3.27 -9.31
N LEU A 344 -21.52 -3.24 -7.97
CA LEU A 344 -20.35 -2.66 -7.30
C LEU A 344 -19.13 -3.57 -7.30
N LEU A 345 -19.27 -4.84 -6.90
CA LEU A 345 -18.15 -5.78 -6.86
C LEU A 345 -17.91 -6.44 -8.23
N LYS A 346 -18.97 -6.91 -8.89
CA LYS A 346 -18.91 -7.49 -10.25
C LYS A 346 -18.88 -6.40 -11.34
N ARG A 347 -17.74 -5.74 -11.53
CA ARG A 347 -17.55 -4.75 -12.61
C ARG A 347 -16.95 -5.35 -13.87
N ARG A 348 -17.50 -4.98 -15.03
CA ARG A 348 -16.87 -5.15 -16.36
C ARG A 348 -15.55 -4.39 -16.42
N GLN A 349 -14.61 -4.88 -17.22
CA GLN A 349 -13.25 -4.36 -17.27
C GLN A 349 -12.79 -4.09 -18.70
N ASP A 350 -12.25 -2.90 -18.92
CA ASP A 350 -11.49 -2.57 -20.12
C ASP A 350 -10.21 -3.42 -20.20
N LEU A 351 -9.67 -3.58 -21.41
CA LEU A 351 -8.54 -4.46 -21.72
C LEU A 351 -8.78 -5.90 -21.23
N SER A 352 -9.92 -6.46 -21.63
CA SER A 352 -10.27 -7.87 -21.42
C SER A 352 -10.82 -8.53 -22.69
N SER A 353 -10.56 -9.82 -22.84
CA SER A 353 -11.09 -10.67 -23.91
C SER A 353 -11.47 -12.05 -23.38
N ARG A 354 -11.94 -12.96 -24.22
CA ARG A 354 -12.23 -14.37 -23.92
C ARG A 354 -11.90 -15.23 -25.13
N GLY A 355 -11.42 -16.46 -24.91
CA GLY A 355 -11.18 -17.44 -25.97
C GLY A 355 -11.46 -18.86 -25.48
N VAL A 356 -11.61 -19.79 -26.43
CA VAL A 356 -11.51 -21.24 -26.16
C VAL A 356 -10.05 -21.57 -25.90
N ILE A 357 -9.77 -22.49 -24.98
CA ILE A 357 -8.40 -22.95 -24.69
C ILE A 357 -8.03 -24.23 -25.43
N VAL A 358 -6.74 -24.37 -25.72
CA VAL A 358 -6.12 -25.60 -26.26
C VAL A 358 -4.81 -25.91 -25.50
N PRO A 359 -4.41 -27.19 -25.41
CA PRO A 359 -3.15 -27.58 -24.78
C PRO A 359 -1.96 -27.25 -25.69
N ASP A 360 -0.91 -26.66 -25.13
CA ASP A 360 0.36 -26.45 -25.84
C ASP A 360 1.55 -26.81 -24.94
N PRO A 361 2.20 -27.96 -25.16
CA PRO A 361 3.36 -28.39 -24.38
C PRO A 361 4.68 -27.71 -24.80
N THR A 362 4.67 -26.81 -25.79
CA THR A 362 5.87 -26.08 -26.24
C THR A 362 6.08 -24.75 -25.50
N LEU A 363 5.03 -24.25 -24.83
CA LEU A 363 5.09 -23.09 -23.93
C LEU A 363 5.84 -23.42 -22.63
N HIS A 364 6.50 -22.44 -22.04
CA HIS A 364 6.97 -22.54 -20.66
C HIS A 364 5.80 -22.40 -19.66
N LEU A 365 6.01 -22.84 -18.42
CA LEU A 365 4.96 -22.89 -17.40
C LEU A 365 4.39 -21.51 -17.03
N ASP A 366 5.16 -20.45 -17.24
CA ASP A 366 4.82 -19.04 -17.03
C ASP A 366 4.42 -18.32 -18.34
N GLU A 367 4.12 -19.04 -19.41
CA GLU A 367 3.71 -18.48 -20.71
C GLU A 367 2.28 -18.84 -21.13
N VAL A 368 1.71 -18.04 -22.04
CA VAL A 368 0.40 -18.25 -22.66
C VAL A 368 0.44 -17.84 -24.14
N GLY A 369 -0.08 -18.66 -25.05
CA GLY A 369 -0.29 -18.23 -26.43
C GLY A 369 -1.62 -17.50 -26.59
N ILE A 370 -1.59 -16.31 -27.19
CA ILE A 370 -2.75 -15.42 -27.40
C ILE A 370 -2.91 -15.13 -28.90
N PRO A 371 -4.12 -15.23 -29.46
CA PRO A 371 -4.40 -14.86 -30.86
C PRO A 371 -3.96 -13.43 -31.18
N GLU A 372 -3.37 -13.20 -32.36
CA GLU A 372 -2.87 -11.87 -32.75
C GLU A 372 -3.93 -10.76 -32.57
N ASP A 373 -5.15 -10.97 -33.07
CA ASP A 373 -6.28 -10.04 -32.93
C ASP A 373 -6.66 -9.73 -31.47
N MET A 374 -6.41 -10.68 -30.56
CA MET A 374 -6.64 -10.52 -29.13
C MET A 374 -5.48 -9.76 -28.47
N ALA A 375 -4.24 -10.03 -28.87
CA ALA A 375 -3.07 -9.29 -28.42
C ALA A 375 -3.18 -7.80 -28.78
N TRP A 376 -3.47 -7.48 -30.05
CA TRP A 376 -3.68 -6.09 -30.50
C TRP A 376 -4.71 -5.34 -29.64
N LYS A 377 -5.91 -5.90 -29.44
CA LYS A 377 -6.99 -5.23 -28.70
C LYS A 377 -6.72 -5.02 -27.20
N ILE A 378 -5.93 -5.89 -26.56
CA ILE A 378 -5.63 -5.75 -25.13
C ILE A 378 -4.43 -4.80 -24.92
N PHE A 379 -3.46 -4.79 -25.84
CA PHE A 379 -2.28 -3.93 -25.76
C PHE A 379 -2.44 -2.54 -26.42
N GLU A 380 -3.48 -2.32 -27.25
CA GLU A 380 -3.71 -1.10 -28.06
C GLU A 380 -3.31 0.23 -27.38
N PRO A 381 -3.85 0.64 -26.21
CA PRO A 381 -3.51 1.93 -25.62
C PRO A 381 -2.05 2.02 -25.13
N ILE A 382 -1.43 0.88 -24.82
CA ILE A 382 -0.03 0.80 -24.40
C ILE A 382 0.87 0.96 -25.62
N ILE A 383 0.54 0.34 -26.75
CA ILE A 383 1.27 0.49 -28.02
C ILE A 383 1.17 1.94 -28.53
N VAL A 384 -0.03 2.53 -28.50
CA VAL A 384 -0.24 3.95 -28.86
C VAL A 384 0.64 4.85 -27.98
N ARG A 385 0.66 4.63 -26.65
CA ARG A 385 1.55 5.36 -25.74
C ARG A 385 3.03 5.17 -26.09
N LYS A 386 3.50 3.96 -26.40
CA LYS A 386 4.90 3.71 -26.79
C LYS A 386 5.30 4.30 -28.14
N LEU A 387 4.36 4.44 -29.08
CA LEU A 387 4.59 5.20 -30.32
C LEU A 387 4.65 6.71 -30.05
N VAL A 388 3.81 7.24 -29.16
CA VAL A 388 3.89 8.67 -28.75
C VAL A 388 5.20 8.98 -28.03
N GLU A 389 5.67 8.11 -27.14
CA GLU A 389 7.02 8.20 -26.53
C GLU A 389 8.15 8.12 -27.57
N ALA A 390 7.93 7.42 -28.69
CA ALA A 390 8.86 7.34 -29.82
C ALA A 390 8.72 8.52 -30.82
N GLY A 391 7.94 9.56 -30.49
CA GLY A 391 7.81 10.80 -31.27
C GLY A 391 6.67 10.85 -32.28
N TYR A 392 5.78 9.84 -32.33
CA TYR A 392 4.58 9.89 -33.17
C TYR A 392 3.52 10.81 -32.54
N SER A 393 2.78 11.58 -33.36
CA SER A 393 1.61 12.30 -32.84
C SER A 393 0.52 11.31 -32.40
N PRO A 394 -0.30 11.58 -31.37
CA PRO A 394 -1.31 10.63 -30.89
C PRO A 394 -2.31 10.16 -31.96
N ALA A 395 -2.64 11.02 -32.93
CA ALA A 395 -3.46 10.67 -34.08
C ALA A 395 -2.74 9.69 -35.03
N ARG A 396 -1.48 9.95 -35.39
CA ARG A 396 -0.70 9.04 -36.24
C ARG A 396 -0.40 7.73 -35.51
N ALA A 397 -0.09 7.76 -34.22
CA ALA A 397 0.14 6.59 -33.39
C ALA A 397 -1.06 5.62 -33.40
N ARG A 398 -2.29 6.13 -33.33
CA ARG A 398 -3.50 5.29 -33.47
C ARG A 398 -3.60 4.64 -34.86
N LEU A 399 -3.43 5.41 -35.94
CA LEU A 399 -3.45 4.88 -37.32
C LEU A 399 -2.36 3.82 -37.56
N VAL A 400 -1.16 4.02 -36.99
CA VAL A 400 -0.02 3.09 -37.08
C VAL A 400 -0.32 1.76 -36.37
N VAL A 401 -1.13 1.77 -35.30
CA VAL A 401 -1.62 0.56 -34.60
C VAL A 401 -2.78 -0.08 -35.34
N GLU A 402 -3.75 0.69 -35.81
CA GLU A 402 -4.93 0.24 -36.57
C GLU A 402 -4.52 -0.49 -37.86
N ASN A 403 -3.56 0.08 -38.59
CA ASN A 403 -2.94 -0.51 -39.79
C ASN A 403 -1.95 -1.66 -39.49
N ARG A 404 -1.67 -1.96 -38.21
CA ARG A 404 -0.66 -2.95 -37.76
C ARG A 404 0.73 -2.76 -38.41
N GLU A 405 1.15 -1.51 -38.56
CA GLU A 405 2.43 -1.16 -39.18
C GLU A 405 3.62 -1.74 -38.38
N GLU A 406 4.76 -1.94 -39.04
CA GLU A 406 5.92 -2.63 -38.45
C GLU A 406 6.57 -1.88 -37.27
N ALA A 407 6.26 -0.59 -37.08
CA ALA A 407 6.58 0.14 -35.85
C ALA A 407 5.71 -0.33 -34.66
N ALA A 408 4.42 -0.55 -34.89
CA ALA A 408 3.48 -1.02 -33.88
C ALA A 408 3.69 -2.51 -33.54
N ARG A 409 4.02 -3.37 -34.53
CA ARG A 409 4.29 -4.80 -34.28
C ARG A 409 5.47 -5.01 -33.32
N ARG A 410 6.61 -4.37 -33.61
CA ARG A 410 7.80 -4.41 -32.73
C ARG A 410 7.56 -3.78 -31.36
N ALA A 411 6.61 -2.84 -31.23
CA ALA A 411 6.18 -2.31 -29.94
C ALA A 411 5.30 -3.31 -29.18
N LEU A 412 4.31 -3.94 -29.83
CA LEU A 412 3.49 -5.01 -29.27
C LEU A 412 4.36 -6.14 -28.70
N GLU A 413 5.30 -6.68 -29.48
CA GLU A 413 6.20 -7.76 -29.06
C GLU A 413 7.04 -7.40 -27.82
N ARG A 414 7.61 -6.18 -27.80
CA ARG A 414 8.39 -5.68 -26.65
C ARG A 414 7.55 -5.51 -25.40
N GLU A 415 6.34 -4.98 -25.53
CA GLU A 415 5.44 -4.78 -24.40
C GLU A 415 4.87 -6.12 -23.89
N MET A 416 4.60 -7.09 -24.78
CA MET A 416 4.23 -8.46 -24.42
C MET A 416 5.34 -9.16 -23.61
N ALA A 417 6.59 -9.09 -24.06
CA ALA A 417 7.74 -9.68 -23.35
C ALA A 417 8.00 -9.06 -21.96
N ASN A 418 7.53 -7.83 -21.70
CA ASN A 418 7.73 -7.13 -20.43
C ASN A 418 6.48 -7.07 -19.53
N ARG A 419 5.28 -7.33 -20.06
CA ARG A 419 4.01 -7.20 -19.32
C ARG A 419 3.24 -8.53 -19.32
N PRO A 420 3.26 -9.29 -18.21
CA PRO A 420 2.41 -10.45 -18.09
C PRO A 420 0.92 -10.05 -18.11
N VAL A 421 0.10 -10.95 -18.63
CA VAL A 421 -1.35 -10.94 -18.50
C VAL A 421 -1.79 -11.85 -17.36
N TYR A 422 -3.02 -11.68 -16.85
CA TYR A 422 -3.64 -12.74 -16.05
C TYR A 422 -4.78 -13.46 -16.79
N LEU A 423 -4.77 -14.78 -16.69
CA LEU A 423 -5.83 -15.70 -17.10
C LEU A 423 -6.79 -15.97 -15.95
N LYS A 424 -8.08 -16.20 -16.25
CA LYS A 424 -9.10 -16.60 -15.27
C LYS A 424 -10.15 -17.54 -15.87
N ARG A 425 -10.35 -18.70 -15.25
CA ARG A 425 -11.52 -19.55 -15.54
C ARG A 425 -12.63 -19.30 -14.53
N ASP A 426 -13.88 -19.23 -14.99
CA ASP A 426 -15.06 -19.30 -14.11
C ASP A 426 -15.61 -20.74 -14.12
N PRO A 427 -16.05 -21.30 -12.98
CA PRO A 427 -16.10 -20.67 -11.66
C PRO A 427 -14.73 -20.64 -10.95
N VAL A 428 -14.31 -19.47 -10.47
CA VAL A 428 -13.12 -19.34 -9.62
C VAL A 428 -13.41 -19.94 -8.24
N LEU A 429 -13.00 -21.18 -7.99
CA LEU A 429 -13.19 -21.87 -6.71
C LEU A 429 -12.12 -21.50 -5.66
N HIS A 430 -10.87 -21.33 -6.11
CA HIS A 430 -9.70 -21.02 -5.27
C HIS A 430 -8.76 -20.06 -6.01
N LYS A 431 -7.69 -19.60 -5.32
CA LYS A 431 -6.77 -18.58 -5.85
C LYS A 431 -6.24 -18.92 -7.26
N TYR A 432 -5.83 -20.18 -7.49
CA TYR A 432 -5.29 -20.63 -8.78
C TYR A 432 -6.29 -20.57 -9.97
N GLY A 433 -7.59 -20.36 -9.72
CA GLY A 433 -8.53 -20.01 -10.78
C GLY A 433 -8.25 -18.64 -11.44
N VAL A 434 -7.27 -17.89 -10.91
CA VAL A 434 -6.62 -16.73 -11.54
C VAL A 434 -5.10 -16.94 -11.46
N MET A 435 -4.37 -16.87 -12.58
CA MET A 435 -2.90 -16.98 -12.64
C MET A 435 -2.33 -16.04 -13.71
N ALA A 436 -1.04 -15.68 -13.61
CA ALA A 436 -0.39 -14.71 -14.49
C ALA A 436 0.69 -15.36 -15.37
N PHE A 437 0.80 -14.90 -16.61
CA PHE A 437 1.61 -15.50 -17.68
C PHE A 437 2.16 -14.43 -18.64
N TYR A 438 3.35 -14.65 -19.19
CA TYR A 438 3.90 -13.88 -20.30
C TYR A 438 3.22 -14.29 -21.62
N PRO A 439 2.63 -13.35 -22.37
CA PRO A 439 1.93 -13.69 -23.60
C PRO A 439 2.89 -13.83 -24.80
N LYS A 440 2.70 -14.90 -25.57
CA LYS A 440 3.25 -15.12 -26.93
C LYS A 440 2.13 -14.96 -27.96
N ILE A 441 2.45 -14.49 -29.16
CA ILE A 441 1.47 -14.43 -30.27
C ILE A 441 1.33 -15.82 -30.88
N VAL A 442 0.08 -16.31 -31.03
CA VAL A 442 -0.26 -17.46 -31.89
C VAL A 442 -1.07 -17.00 -33.10
N ARG A 443 -0.96 -17.74 -34.19
CA ARG A 443 -1.68 -17.45 -35.45
C ARG A 443 -3.15 -17.88 -35.40
N ASP A 444 -3.48 -18.83 -34.54
CA ASP A 444 -4.82 -19.38 -34.38
C ASP A 444 -5.74 -18.47 -33.55
N LYS A 445 -7.04 -18.78 -33.58
CA LYS A 445 -8.10 -18.00 -32.89
C LYS A 445 -8.41 -18.51 -31.46
N VAL A 446 -7.53 -19.35 -30.91
CA VAL A 446 -7.65 -20.01 -29.59
C VAL A 446 -6.51 -19.62 -28.66
N ILE A 447 -6.72 -19.75 -27.35
CA ILE A 447 -5.71 -19.44 -26.32
C ILE A 447 -4.94 -20.73 -26.01
N HIS A 448 -3.63 -20.72 -26.18
CA HIS A 448 -2.77 -21.88 -25.90
C HIS A 448 -2.32 -21.82 -24.44
N ILE A 449 -2.51 -22.90 -23.68
CA ILE A 449 -2.07 -22.99 -22.28
C ILE A 449 -1.20 -24.23 -22.03
N HIS A 450 -0.20 -24.09 -21.16
CA HIS A 450 0.66 -25.21 -20.80
C HIS A 450 -0.13 -26.30 -20.04
N PRO A 451 -0.07 -27.59 -20.43
CA PRO A 451 -0.93 -28.64 -19.86
C PRO A 451 -0.91 -28.76 -18.33
N LEU A 452 0.21 -28.46 -17.66
CA LEU A 452 0.30 -28.54 -16.19
C LEU A 452 -0.51 -27.47 -15.44
N VAL A 453 -0.98 -26.39 -16.09
CA VAL A 453 -1.79 -25.36 -15.39
C VAL A 453 -3.30 -25.63 -15.42
N THR A 454 -3.73 -26.64 -16.18
CA THR A 454 -5.13 -27.09 -16.29
C THR A 454 -5.75 -27.38 -14.92
N ALA A 455 -5.07 -28.17 -14.09
CA ALA A 455 -5.50 -28.50 -12.72
C ALA A 455 -5.68 -27.25 -11.84
N GLY A 456 -4.88 -26.20 -12.04
CA GLY A 456 -5.03 -24.91 -11.33
C GLY A 456 -6.30 -24.15 -11.71
N PHE A 457 -6.81 -24.35 -12.92
CA PHE A 457 -8.08 -23.82 -13.42
C PHE A 457 -9.26 -24.82 -13.33
N ASN A 458 -9.00 -26.07 -12.92
CA ASN A 458 -9.89 -27.23 -13.10
C ASN A 458 -10.34 -27.45 -14.57
N ALA A 459 -9.48 -27.09 -15.53
CA ALA A 459 -9.81 -26.90 -16.94
C ALA A 459 -9.68 -28.17 -17.80
N ASP A 460 -10.55 -28.25 -18.80
CA ASP A 460 -10.66 -29.27 -19.83
C ASP A 460 -10.40 -28.63 -21.23
N PHE A 461 -10.53 -29.41 -22.31
CA PHE A 461 -10.28 -28.96 -23.68
C PHE A 461 -11.41 -29.35 -24.67
N ASP A 462 -12.63 -29.49 -24.16
CA ASP A 462 -13.83 -29.92 -24.90
C ASP A 462 -14.61 -28.78 -25.59
N GLY A 463 -14.11 -27.54 -25.46
CA GLY A 463 -14.86 -26.30 -25.73
C GLY A 463 -14.77 -25.29 -24.57
N ASP A 464 -14.21 -25.71 -23.43
CA ASP A 464 -13.85 -24.89 -22.30
C ASP A 464 -13.14 -23.57 -22.69
N SER A 465 -13.45 -22.48 -21.96
CA SER A 465 -13.12 -21.12 -22.39
C SER A 465 -12.73 -20.16 -21.27
N VAL A 466 -11.43 -19.88 -21.21
CA VAL A 466 -10.82 -18.96 -20.25
C VAL A 466 -11.16 -17.50 -20.59
N ALA A 467 -11.53 -16.75 -19.56
CA ALA A 467 -11.90 -15.34 -19.66
C ALA A 467 -10.79 -14.46 -19.09
N LYS A 468 -10.52 -13.36 -19.79
CA LYS A 468 -9.34 -12.50 -19.68
C LYS A 468 -8.05 -13.20 -20.08
N ALA A 469 -7.36 -12.61 -21.05
CA ALA A 469 -6.08 -12.00 -20.73
C ALA A 469 -6.36 -10.52 -20.42
N SER A 470 -5.66 -9.95 -19.44
CA SER A 470 -5.68 -8.52 -19.11
C SER A 470 -4.27 -8.07 -18.73
N VAL A 471 -3.74 -7.07 -19.45
CA VAL A 471 -2.35 -6.62 -19.31
C VAL A 471 -2.13 -5.84 -18.02
N ILE A 472 -0.99 -6.12 -17.38
CA ILE A 472 -0.53 -5.49 -16.14
C ILE A 472 0.38 -4.29 -16.46
N TYR A 473 0.29 -3.25 -15.60
CA TYR A 473 1.13 -2.05 -15.56
C TYR A 473 0.83 -1.01 -16.67
N ILE A 474 0.12 0.04 -16.26
CA ILE A 474 0.29 1.43 -16.73
C ILE A 474 1.07 2.15 -15.62
N ASN A 475 2.20 2.78 -15.93
CA ASN A 475 2.77 3.82 -15.05
C ASN A 475 3.89 4.63 -15.73
N ASP A 476 3.69 5.94 -15.76
CA ASP A 476 4.67 6.97 -15.36
C ASP A 476 3.90 7.83 -14.31
N ASP A 477 4.45 8.32 -13.20
CA ASP A 477 5.84 8.74 -12.94
C ASP A 477 6.59 8.00 -11.80
N GLN A 478 5.92 7.21 -10.93
CA GLN A 478 6.61 6.37 -9.92
C GLN A 478 5.91 5.03 -9.67
N LEU A 479 6.63 3.90 -9.75
CA LEU A 479 6.14 2.61 -9.27
C LEU A 479 7.24 1.68 -8.72
N HIS A 480 6.85 0.81 -7.80
CA HIS A 480 7.63 -0.35 -7.37
C HIS A 480 7.35 -1.57 -8.28
N ARG A 481 8.31 -2.50 -8.34
CA ARG A 481 8.18 -3.77 -9.07
C ARG A 481 7.15 -4.69 -8.38
N VAL A 482 6.13 -5.12 -9.10
CA VAL A 482 5.14 -6.12 -8.62
C VAL A 482 5.55 -7.49 -9.15
N GLY A 483 6.19 -8.32 -8.32
CA GLY A 483 6.42 -9.74 -8.63
C GLY A 483 5.34 -10.65 -8.02
N MET A 484 5.46 -11.95 -8.30
CA MET A 484 4.49 -12.98 -7.84
C MET A 484 4.50 -13.21 -6.32
N GLU A 485 5.45 -12.64 -5.58
CA GLU A 485 5.51 -12.68 -4.12
C GLU A 485 4.36 -11.95 -3.41
N ASN A 486 3.57 -11.13 -4.13
CA ASN A 486 2.48 -10.35 -3.57
C ASN A 486 1.24 -11.21 -3.16
N PHE A 487 1.34 -12.55 -3.06
CA PHE A 487 0.21 -13.49 -3.14
C PHE A 487 -0.12 -14.26 -1.81
N PRO A 488 -1.07 -13.81 -0.94
CA PRO A 488 -1.25 -14.35 0.42
C PRO A 488 -2.57 -15.11 0.68
N HIS A 489 -2.48 -16.27 1.35
CA HIS A 489 -3.62 -17.11 1.77
C HIS A 489 -4.50 -16.47 2.86
N LYS A 490 -5.69 -17.04 3.13
CA LYS A 490 -6.84 -16.31 3.70
C LYS A 490 -7.06 -16.48 5.21
N ASP A 491 -6.33 -17.38 5.87
CA ASP A 491 -6.88 -18.13 7.02
C ASP A 491 -6.53 -17.58 8.41
N LEU A 492 -6.00 -16.34 8.51
CA LEU A 492 -5.36 -15.80 9.73
C LEU A 492 -5.70 -14.33 10.07
N ILE A 493 -6.91 -14.03 10.57
CA ILE A 493 -7.29 -12.66 11.05
C ILE A 493 -8.16 -12.71 12.33
N LYS A 494 -7.92 -11.80 13.28
CA LYS A 494 -8.76 -11.52 14.48
C LYS A 494 -9.07 -10.02 14.62
N ARG A 495 -10.14 -9.63 15.34
CA ARG A 495 -10.60 -8.22 15.44
C ARG A 495 -11.19 -7.86 16.81
N THR A 496 -11.01 -6.60 17.23
CA THR A 496 -11.71 -5.97 18.39
C THR A 496 -12.16 -4.53 18.06
N GLU A 497 -12.86 -3.83 18.96
CA GLU A 497 -13.59 -2.58 18.64
C GLU A 497 -12.71 -1.36 18.30
N LYS A 498 -11.45 -1.29 18.76
CA LYS A 498 -10.55 -0.14 18.55
C LYS A 498 -9.40 -0.42 17.60
N ILE A 499 -8.97 -1.67 17.50
CA ILE A 499 -7.76 -2.10 16.79
C ILE A 499 -8.14 -3.20 15.81
N THR A 500 -7.71 -3.06 14.55
CA THR A 500 -7.71 -4.18 13.61
C THR A 500 -6.31 -4.78 13.60
N GLU A 501 -6.17 -5.98 14.15
CA GLU A 501 -4.94 -6.78 13.99
C GLU A 501 -5.02 -7.63 12.73
N TYR A 502 -3.88 -7.74 12.06
CA TYR A 502 -3.66 -8.60 10.93
C TYR A 502 -2.46 -9.48 11.26
N SER A 503 -2.60 -10.80 11.22
CA SER A 503 -1.47 -11.70 11.41
C SER A 503 -0.43 -11.46 10.32
N VAL A 504 0.84 -11.34 10.69
CA VAL A 504 1.91 -11.17 9.70
C VAL A 504 2.43 -12.55 9.27
N PRO A 505 2.51 -12.83 7.95
CA PRO A 505 3.07 -14.07 7.42
C PRO A 505 4.44 -14.41 8.00
N SER A 506 4.69 -15.71 8.27
CA SER A 506 5.86 -16.17 9.02
C SER A 506 7.21 -15.85 8.38
N ASN A 507 7.22 -15.67 7.06
CA ASN A 507 8.35 -15.25 6.24
C ASN A 507 8.65 -13.74 6.31
N ILE A 508 7.68 -12.89 6.65
CA ILE A 508 7.92 -11.46 6.87
C ILE A 508 8.55 -11.29 8.25
N LYS A 509 9.80 -10.82 8.27
CA LYS A 509 10.52 -10.47 9.49
C LYS A 509 10.76 -8.97 9.49
N ILE A 510 10.48 -8.32 10.62
CA ILE A 510 10.87 -6.92 10.84
C ILE A 510 12.14 -6.88 11.68
N LEU A 511 12.99 -5.90 11.40
CA LEU A 511 14.21 -5.65 12.14
C LEU A 511 13.84 -4.91 13.44
N THR A 512 13.53 -5.65 14.49
CA THR A 512 13.10 -5.09 15.77
C THR A 512 14.25 -4.99 16.78
N PHE A 513 14.07 -4.14 17.78
CA PHE A 513 15.06 -3.78 18.77
C PHE A 513 14.48 -4.02 20.16
N ASN A 514 14.98 -5.01 20.88
CA ASN A 514 14.52 -5.28 22.25
C ASN A 514 15.15 -4.24 23.19
N PRO A 515 14.40 -3.36 23.88
CA PRO A 515 14.98 -2.33 24.75
C PRO A 515 15.75 -2.90 25.95
N GLU A 516 15.35 -4.08 26.45
CA GLU A 516 15.97 -4.71 27.62
C GLU A 516 17.30 -5.37 27.27
N THR A 517 17.48 -5.90 26.06
CA THR A 517 18.75 -6.48 25.61
C THR A 517 19.55 -5.60 24.64
N LEU A 518 18.97 -4.50 24.12
CA LEU A 518 19.36 -3.70 22.92
C LEU A 518 19.94 -4.52 21.76
N GLU A 519 19.48 -5.76 21.61
CA GLU A 519 19.79 -6.60 20.46
C GLU A 519 18.83 -6.28 19.33
N VAL A 520 19.40 -5.91 18.18
CA VAL A 520 18.67 -5.81 16.92
C VAL A 520 18.49 -7.22 16.36
N SER A 521 17.24 -7.63 16.09
CA SER A 521 16.95 -8.98 15.60
C SER A 521 15.79 -9.00 14.58
N TRP A 522 15.94 -9.85 13.56
CA TRP A 522 14.87 -10.15 12.60
C TRP A 522 13.82 -11.05 13.25
N LYS A 523 12.84 -10.45 13.94
CA LYS A 523 11.67 -11.14 14.46
C LYS A 523 10.58 -11.13 13.41
N THR A 524 9.96 -12.28 13.16
CA THR A 524 8.61 -12.32 12.61
C THR A 524 7.70 -11.63 13.65
N PRO A 525 7.05 -10.49 13.34
CA PRO A 525 6.04 -9.96 14.23
C PRO A 525 4.81 -10.87 14.15
N TYR A 526 4.07 -11.06 15.24
CA TYR A 526 2.88 -11.92 15.21
C TYR A 526 1.70 -11.24 14.51
N SER A 527 1.62 -9.91 14.62
CA SER A 527 0.58 -9.08 14.01
C SER A 527 1.08 -7.68 13.66
N TYR A 528 0.32 -6.95 12.84
CA TYR A 528 0.36 -5.49 12.80
C TYR A 528 -1.03 -4.91 13.09
N SER A 529 -1.08 -3.71 13.67
CA SER A 529 -2.31 -3.07 14.15
C SER A 529 -2.62 -1.76 13.43
N ILE A 530 -3.87 -1.58 13.00
CA ILE A 530 -4.36 -0.30 12.46
C ILE A 530 -5.26 0.38 13.51
N HIS A 531 -4.83 1.58 13.93
CA HIS A 531 -5.48 2.46 14.90
C HIS A 531 -6.28 3.57 14.18
N LYS A 532 -7.34 4.10 14.80
CA LYS A 532 -8.25 5.07 14.16
C LYS A 532 -8.55 6.27 15.06
N LYS A 533 -8.55 7.47 14.45
CA LYS A 533 -8.82 8.79 15.07
C LYS A 533 -7.80 9.20 16.16
N VAL A 534 -6.52 9.29 15.77
CA VAL A 534 -5.46 9.89 16.59
C VAL A 534 -5.14 11.30 16.04
N PRO A 535 -5.00 12.34 16.88
CA PRO A 535 -4.57 13.67 16.42
C PRO A 535 -3.09 13.65 16.03
N CYS A 536 -2.71 14.38 14.98
CA CYS A 536 -1.31 14.57 14.59
C CYS A 536 -0.82 15.97 15.00
N TYR A 537 0.50 16.06 15.20
CA TYR A 537 1.21 17.27 15.59
C TYR A 537 2.40 17.46 14.66
N GLU A 538 2.55 18.67 14.13
CA GLU A 538 3.77 19.09 13.44
C GLU A 538 4.79 19.53 14.49
N ILE A 539 6.03 19.07 14.35
CA ILE A 539 7.16 19.41 15.21
C ILE A 539 8.31 19.93 14.36
N GLU A 540 8.94 21.02 14.80
CA GLU A 540 10.14 21.58 14.20
C GLU A 540 11.32 21.37 15.15
N THR A 541 12.39 20.78 14.65
CA THR A 541 13.62 20.57 15.41
C THR A 541 14.44 21.86 15.50
N SER A 542 15.36 21.96 16.46
CA SER A 542 16.32 23.07 16.58
C SER A 542 17.33 23.21 15.42
N ARG A 543 17.14 22.45 14.32
CA ARG A 543 17.86 22.55 13.04
C ARG A 543 16.92 22.90 11.86
N GLY A 544 15.67 23.30 12.11
CA GLY A 544 14.68 23.66 11.08
C GLY A 544 14.06 22.49 10.32
N ILE A 545 14.32 21.24 10.73
CA ILE A 545 13.68 20.06 10.11
C ILE A 545 12.29 19.90 10.72
N LYS A 546 11.26 19.89 9.86
CA LYS A 546 9.84 19.72 10.20
C LYS A 546 9.37 18.29 9.97
N ALA A 547 8.57 17.74 10.89
CA ALA A 547 8.00 16.40 10.81
C ALA A 547 6.58 16.36 11.40
N ILE A 548 5.72 15.49 10.88
CA ILE A 548 4.33 15.31 11.35
C ILE A 548 4.21 13.94 12.04
N VAL A 549 3.79 13.95 13.32
CA VAL A 549 3.77 12.76 14.20
C VAL A 549 2.41 12.60 14.87
N SER A 550 1.84 11.39 14.91
CA SER A 550 0.57 11.14 15.62
C SER A 550 0.76 11.08 17.14
N GLY A 551 -0.23 11.58 17.89
CA GLY A 551 -0.19 11.77 19.36
C GLY A 551 -0.24 10.49 20.21
N ASP A 552 -0.20 9.33 19.59
CA ASP A 552 0.00 8.01 20.20
C ASP A 552 1.42 7.47 20.04
N HIS A 553 2.21 7.97 19.08
CA HIS A 553 3.64 7.67 19.00
C HIS A 553 4.38 8.24 20.21
N SER A 554 5.33 7.45 20.73
CA SER A 554 6.31 7.90 21.71
C SER A 554 7.56 8.39 21.00
N LEU A 555 7.89 9.66 21.12
CA LEU A 555 9.22 10.17 20.85
C LEU A 555 10.14 9.81 22.03
N VAL A 556 11.46 9.96 21.83
CA VAL A 556 12.45 9.80 22.90
C VAL A 556 13.14 11.14 23.11
N SER A 557 13.15 11.61 24.36
CA SER A 557 13.75 12.88 24.76
C SER A 557 14.53 12.70 26.05
N VAL A 558 15.43 13.63 26.36
CA VAL A 558 16.17 13.65 27.62
C VAL A 558 15.31 14.35 28.68
N ASN A 559 15.00 13.64 29.78
CA ASN A 559 14.45 14.26 30.98
C ASN A 559 15.53 15.18 31.58
N LEU A 560 15.22 16.46 31.82
CA LEU A 560 16.23 17.43 32.27
C LEU A 560 16.56 17.35 33.77
N ASP A 561 15.68 16.73 34.56
CA ASP A 561 15.84 16.60 36.02
C ASP A 561 16.61 15.32 36.38
N THR A 562 16.45 14.25 35.58
CA THR A 562 17.08 12.94 35.82
C THR A 562 18.17 12.56 34.79
N PHE A 563 18.30 13.31 33.69
CA PHE A 563 19.18 13.03 32.54
C PHE A 563 18.97 11.64 31.87
N GLU A 564 17.83 10.99 32.15
CA GLU A 564 17.42 9.72 31.54
C GLU A 564 16.75 9.93 30.17
N LEU A 565 16.74 8.89 29.32
CA LEU A 565 15.98 8.89 28.06
C LEU A 565 14.55 8.42 28.32
N GLU A 566 13.60 9.34 28.31
CA GLU A 566 12.17 9.07 28.54
C GLU A 566 11.34 9.05 27.25
N ARG A 567 10.21 8.33 27.30
CA ARG A 567 9.23 8.26 26.21
C ARG A 567 8.19 9.36 26.39
N VAL A 568 8.23 10.36 25.52
CA VAL A 568 7.35 11.54 25.55
C VAL A 568 6.40 11.55 24.35
N ARG A 569 5.20 12.10 24.50
CA ARG A 569 4.30 12.36 23.36
C ARG A 569 4.79 13.59 22.58
N PRO A 570 4.38 13.80 21.31
CA PRO A 570 4.86 14.94 20.52
C PRO A 570 4.56 16.32 21.14
N LYS A 571 3.47 16.45 21.91
CA LYS A 571 3.16 17.66 22.70
C LYS A 571 4.12 17.91 23.87
N GLU A 572 4.61 16.83 24.49
CA GLU A 572 5.50 16.88 25.65
C GLU A 572 6.98 17.04 25.23
N ALA A 573 7.28 16.85 23.94
CA ALA A 573 8.62 17.03 23.37
C ALA A 573 8.95 18.49 22.99
N VAL A 574 7.95 19.37 22.91
CA VAL A 574 8.14 20.79 22.52
C VAL A 574 9.03 21.48 23.55
N GLY A 575 10.19 21.99 23.11
CA GLY A 575 11.17 22.64 23.99
C GLY A 575 12.13 21.68 24.73
N ARG A 576 12.02 20.36 24.54
CA ARG A 576 12.94 19.37 25.15
C ARG A 576 14.00 18.87 24.18
N PHE A 577 15.13 18.39 24.71
CA PHE A 577 16.25 17.90 23.89
C PHE A 577 15.93 16.54 23.25
N VAL A 578 16.10 16.45 21.94
CA VAL A 578 15.94 15.21 21.15
C VAL A 578 17.32 14.76 20.66
N PRO A 579 17.76 13.51 20.92
CA PRO A 579 19.12 13.06 20.59
C PRO A 579 19.30 12.79 19.09
N VAL A 580 20.45 13.21 18.54
CA VAL A 580 20.89 12.92 17.17
C VAL A 580 21.91 11.77 17.19
N LEU A 581 21.88 10.89 16.17
CA LEU A 581 22.80 9.75 16.12
C LEU A 581 24.22 10.17 15.71
N ASN A 582 25.24 9.64 16.41
CA ASN A 582 26.63 9.60 15.94
C ASN A 582 27.55 8.66 16.75
N LYS A 583 28.68 8.30 16.12
CA LYS A 583 29.77 7.41 16.59
C LYS A 583 29.36 5.99 17.00
N PHE A 584 29.42 5.07 16.03
CA PHE A 584 29.36 3.62 16.25
C PHE A 584 30.61 3.15 17.00
N LYS A 585 30.46 2.62 18.23
CA LYS A 585 31.59 2.03 18.96
C LYS A 585 31.85 0.64 18.40
N VAL A 586 32.88 0.51 17.57
CA VAL A 586 33.39 -0.76 17.05
C VAL A 586 34.09 -1.51 18.18
N VAL A 587 33.72 -2.77 18.45
CA VAL A 587 34.36 -3.63 19.48
C VAL A 587 35.35 -4.57 18.77
N GLU A 588 36.51 -4.78 19.39
CA GLU A 588 37.66 -5.46 18.79
C GLU A 588 37.78 -6.83 19.46
N SER A 589 37.21 -7.86 18.81
CA SER A 589 37.04 -9.18 19.41
C SER A 589 37.93 -10.27 18.79
N LYS A 590 38.61 -9.96 17.70
CA LYS A 590 39.58 -10.84 17.05
C LYS A 590 40.93 -10.14 17.03
N THR A 591 41.84 -10.55 17.90
CA THR A 591 43.20 -10.00 18.02
C THR A 591 44.25 -10.81 17.26
N THR A 592 43.95 -12.06 16.90
CA THR A 592 44.87 -12.98 16.22
C THR A 592 44.23 -13.76 15.05
N VAL A 593 45.06 -14.44 14.27
CA VAL A 593 44.70 -15.47 13.30
C VAL A 593 45.64 -16.67 13.45
N ARG A 594 45.09 -17.89 13.43
CA ARG A 594 45.91 -19.11 13.43
C ARG A 594 46.43 -19.42 12.02
N LEU A 595 47.74 -19.55 11.87
CA LEU A 595 48.45 -19.72 10.59
C LEU A 595 49.78 -20.45 10.86
N LYS A 596 50.15 -21.44 10.04
CA LYS A 596 51.24 -22.42 10.35
C LYS A 596 51.17 -22.96 11.78
N GLY A 597 49.95 -23.22 12.26
CA GLY A 597 49.66 -23.68 13.63
C GLY A 597 49.84 -22.64 14.75
N ARG A 598 50.48 -21.48 14.48
CA ARG A 598 50.76 -20.39 15.43
C ARG A 598 49.66 -19.33 15.40
N ASP A 599 49.42 -18.65 16.51
CA ASP A 599 48.53 -17.49 16.54
C ASP A 599 49.32 -16.21 16.24
N ILE A 600 48.95 -15.55 15.14
CA ILE A 600 49.61 -14.37 14.59
C ILE A 600 48.76 -13.14 14.89
N PRO A 601 49.33 -12.05 15.44
CA PRO A 601 48.55 -10.85 15.74
C PRO A 601 47.97 -10.22 14.48
N LEU A 602 46.75 -9.71 14.60
CA LEU A 602 46.19 -8.74 13.66
C LEU A 602 46.77 -7.36 14.01
N ASP A 603 48.04 -7.17 13.68
CA ASP A 603 48.77 -5.91 13.80
C ASP A 603 48.65 -5.04 12.53
N TYR A 604 49.28 -3.86 12.53
CA TYR A 604 49.33 -2.97 11.37
C TYR A 604 49.96 -3.64 10.14
N ASP A 605 50.96 -4.49 10.35
CA ASP A 605 51.71 -5.18 9.30
C ASP A 605 50.84 -6.24 8.62
N MET A 606 50.12 -7.06 9.39
CA MET A 606 49.14 -8.02 8.88
C MET A 606 47.97 -7.33 8.19
N GLY A 607 47.51 -6.18 8.73
CA GLY A 607 46.52 -5.33 8.07
C GLY A 607 47.01 -4.81 6.72
N PHE A 608 48.24 -4.29 6.67
CA PHE A 608 48.86 -3.75 5.47
C PHE A 608 49.04 -4.81 4.36
N LEU A 609 49.49 -6.02 4.72
CA LEU A 609 49.59 -7.16 3.80
C LEU A 609 48.24 -7.50 3.17
N VAL A 610 47.18 -7.59 3.99
CA VAL A 610 45.82 -7.88 3.50
C VAL A 610 45.29 -6.73 2.64
N GLY A 611 45.53 -5.47 3.02
CA GLY A 611 45.10 -4.30 2.24
C GLY A 611 45.78 -4.20 0.88
N ALA A 612 47.09 -4.48 0.82
CA ALA A 612 47.85 -4.55 -0.42
C ALA A 612 47.36 -5.69 -1.34
N TYR A 613 46.96 -6.84 -0.76
CA TYR A 613 46.30 -7.91 -1.51
C TYR A 613 44.91 -7.49 -2.04
N CYS A 614 44.08 -6.84 -1.21
CA CYS A 614 42.77 -6.32 -1.61
C CYS A 614 42.84 -5.32 -2.78
N ALA A 615 43.94 -4.58 -2.93
CA ALA A 615 44.20 -3.75 -4.10
C ALA A 615 44.86 -4.52 -5.25
N GLU A 616 46.14 -4.88 -5.12
CA GLU A 616 47.03 -5.35 -6.22
C GLU A 616 47.34 -6.85 -6.18
N GLY A 617 46.69 -7.59 -5.28
CA GLY A 617 46.86 -9.05 -5.11
C GLY A 617 46.14 -9.92 -6.15
N CYS A 618 46.72 -11.08 -6.45
CA CYS A 618 46.12 -12.16 -7.23
C CYS A 618 46.65 -13.51 -6.72
N LEU A 619 45.85 -14.59 -6.84
CA LEU A 619 46.26 -15.93 -6.43
C LEU A 619 46.53 -16.84 -7.64
N SER A 620 47.59 -17.64 -7.54
CA SER A 620 48.01 -18.57 -8.59
C SER A 620 47.61 -20.02 -8.24
N SER A 621 46.90 -20.70 -9.13
CA SER A 621 46.63 -22.15 -9.05
C SER A 621 47.68 -22.95 -9.83
N LYS A 622 47.83 -24.24 -9.51
CA LYS A 622 48.66 -25.20 -10.26
C LYS A 622 47.85 -26.14 -11.19
N ARG A 623 46.52 -26.05 -11.16
CA ARG A 623 45.59 -26.79 -12.03
C ARG A 623 44.50 -25.83 -12.54
N LYS A 624 43.74 -26.23 -13.56
CA LYS A 624 42.59 -25.45 -14.04
C LYS A 624 41.44 -25.39 -13.03
N ASP A 625 41.40 -26.30 -12.06
CA ASP A 625 40.46 -26.24 -10.94
C ASP A 625 40.83 -25.09 -9.97
N GLU A 626 39.88 -24.19 -9.73
CA GLU A 626 40.07 -22.96 -8.94
C GLU A 626 40.25 -23.20 -7.43
N GLN A 627 40.25 -24.46 -6.96
CA GLN A 627 40.26 -24.80 -5.53
C GLN A 627 41.66 -24.92 -4.91
N TYR A 628 42.73 -24.97 -5.72
CA TYR A 628 44.11 -25.24 -5.24
C TYR A 628 45.11 -24.10 -5.53
N TYR A 629 44.88 -22.95 -4.90
CA TYR A 629 45.83 -21.84 -4.90
C TYR A 629 47.09 -22.17 -4.08
N HIS A 630 48.27 -21.93 -4.64
CA HIS A 630 49.57 -22.30 -4.04
C HIS A 630 50.51 -21.11 -3.81
N ALA A 631 50.24 -19.96 -4.43
CA ALA A 631 51.03 -18.75 -4.27
C ALA A 631 50.15 -17.49 -4.32
N VAL A 632 50.59 -16.47 -3.60
CA VAL A 632 50.03 -15.11 -3.62
C VAL A 632 50.99 -14.23 -4.42
N THR A 633 50.49 -13.47 -5.38
CA THR A 633 51.27 -12.44 -6.08
C THR A 633 50.67 -11.07 -5.76
N ILE A 634 51.47 -10.10 -5.31
CA ILE A 634 51.08 -8.69 -5.22
C ILE A 634 51.91 -7.90 -6.22
N SER A 635 51.23 -7.18 -7.11
CA SER A 635 51.82 -6.55 -8.30
C SER A 635 51.99 -5.04 -8.13
N ALA A 636 52.67 -4.39 -9.10
CA ALA A 636 52.74 -2.93 -9.26
C ALA A 636 53.28 -2.12 -8.05
N ILE A 637 53.95 -2.78 -7.11
CA ILE A 637 54.41 -2.20 -5.85
C ILE A 637 55.87 -1.72 -5.92
N ASN A 638 56.11 -0.50 -5.40
CA ASN A 638 57.43 0.12 -5.40
C ASN A 638 58.43 -0.67 -4.52
N PRO A 639 59.77 -0.50 -4.70
CA PRO A 639 60.77 -1.28 -3.98
C PRO A 639 60.64 -1.22 -2.45
N GLN A 640 60.25 -0.07 -1.88
CA GLN A 640 60.07 0.07 -0.43
C GLN A 640 58.83 -0.67 0.09
N THR A 641 57.71 -0.65 -0.64
CA THR A 641 56.53 -1.48 -0.28
C THR A 641 56.82 -2.96 -0.45
N ARG A 642 57.56 -3.37 -1.50
CA ARG A 642 58.00 -4.77 -1.64
C ARG A 642 58.88 -5.21 -0.49
N LYS A 643 59.93 -4.46 -0.14
CA LYS A 643 60.81 -4.77 0.99
C LYS A 643 60.03 -4.84 2.31
N LYS A 644 59.02 -3.99 2.51
CA LYS A 644 58.15 -4.09 3.69
C LYS A 644 57.25 -5.34 3.67
N ILE A 645 56.64 -5.69 2.53
CA ILE A 645 55.83 -6.92 2.41
C ILE A 645 56.70 -8.18 2.57
N GLU A 646 57.93 -8.16 2.05
CA GLU A 646 58.95 -9.20 2.28
C GLU A 646 59.30 -9.35 3.76
N GLN A 647 59.60 -8.25 4.47
CA GLN A 647 59.83 -8.26 5.92
C GLN A 647 58.64 -8.84 6.70
N ILE A 648 57.41 -8.48 6.31
CA ILE A 648 56.19 -9.03 6.93
C ILE A 648 56.09 -10.53 6.64
N THR A 649 56.23 -10.96 5.39
CA THR A 649 56.08 -12.38 5.02
C THR A 649 57.17 -13.27 5.61
N THR A 650 58.40 -12.78 5.72
CA THR A 650 59.49 -13.46 6.43
C THR A 650 59.21 -13.54 7.94
N LYS A 651 58.71 -12.47 8.59
CA LYS A 651 58.24 -12.49 10.00
C LYS A 651 57.11 -13.51 10.23
N LEU A 652 56.25 -13.71 9.23
CA LEU A 652 55.18 -14.73 9.22
C LEU A 652 55.69 -16.16 8.90
N GLY A 653 56.99 -16.35 8.62
CA GLY A 653 57.57 -17.65 8.28
C GLY A 653 57.23 -18.14 6.87
N PHE A 654 57.02 -17.24 5.91
CA PHE A 654 56.83 -17.55 4.50
C PHE A 654 58.03 -17.15 3.65
N HIS A 655 58.35 -17.98 2.65
CA HIS A 655 59.30 -17.61 1.61
C HIS A 655 58.61 -16.72 0.58
N SER A 656 59.14 -15.51 0.42
CA SER A 656 58.76 -14.57 -0.62
C SER A 656 59.93 -14.32 -1.57
N TYR A 657 59.59 -14.09 -2.85
CA TYR A 657 60.52 -13.77 -3.92
C TYR A 657 60.08 -12.48 -4.58
N GLN A 658 60.97 -11.49 -4.65
CA GLN A 658 60.75 -10.26 -5.40
C GLN A 658 61.13 -10.47 -6.86
N GLN A 659 60.27 -10.00 -7.77
CA GLN A 659 60.60 -9.91 -9.19
C GLN A 659 60.48 -8.44 -9.64
N GLU A 660 61.45 -7.99 -10.43
CA GLU A 660 61.31 -6.80 -11.27
C GLU A 660 61.20 -7.22 -12.72
N ARG A 661 60.29 -6.58 -13.47
CA ARG A 661 60.14 -6.80 -14.90
C ARG A 661 59.88 -5.46 -15.59
N ASP A 662 60.64 -5.17 -16.64
CA ASP A 662 60.35 -4.02 -17.49
C ASP A 662 59.17 -4.37 -18.40
N THR A 663 57.99 -3.84 -18.05
CA THR A 663 56.73 -4.04 -18.75
C THR A 663 56.45 -2.83 -19.64
N ASN A 664 56.30 -3.04 -20.96
CA ASN A 664 55.88 -1.98 -21.86
C ASN A 664 54.35 -1.91 -21.88
N LEU A 665 53.78 -0.85 -21.30
CA LEU A 665 52.34 -0.65 -21.14
C LEU A 665 51.93 0.64 -21.85
N TYR A 666 51.10 0.51 -22.88
CA TYR A 666 50.67 1.63 -23.74
C TYR A 666 51.84 2.46 -24.30
N GLY A 667 52.86 1.78 -24.84
CA GLY A 667 54.03 2.41 -25.45
C GLY A 667 55.03 3.03 -24.47
N ARG A 668 54.78 2.99 -23.16
CA ARG A 668 55.69 3.47 -22.11
C ARG A 668 56.29 2.28 -21.36
N LYS A 669 57.62 2.25 -21.28
CA LYS A 669 58.36 1.29 -20.44
C LYS A 669 58.16 1.64 -18.96
N TYR A 670 57.60 0.72 -18.18
CA TYR A 670 57.48 0.82 -16.73
C TYR A 670 58.16 -0.37 -16.07
N ARG A 671 59.03 -0.11 -15.11
CA ARG A 671 59.66 -1.16 -14.29
C ARG A 671 58.70 -1.63 -13.21
N GLN A 672 57.99 -2.72 -13.50
CA GLN A 672 56.96 -3.28 -12.62
C GLN A 672 57.60 -4.12 -11.52
N GLY A 673 57.27 -3.81 -10.28
CA GLY A 673 57.71 -4.55 -9.11
C GLY A 673 56.61 -5.50 -8.61
N ASN A 674 56.93 -6.79 -8.53
CA ASN A 674 56.05 -7.83 -8.01
C ASN A 674 56.69 -8.50 -6.79
N ILE A 675 55.87 -9.05 -5.90
CA ILE A 675 56.31 -10.01 -4.88
C ILE A 675 55.43 -11.25 -4.92
N HIS A 676 56.07 -12.41 -4.94
CA HIS A 676 55.44 -13.72 -4.96
C HIS A 676 55.68 -14.41 -3.63
N ILE A 677 54.62 -14.90 -2.97
CA ILE A 677 54.67 -15.49 -1.64
C ILE A 677 54.17 -16.94 -1.78
N TYR A 678 55.09 -17.90 -1.63
CA TYR A 678 54.79 -19.31 -1.86
C TYR A 678 54.21 -19.94 -0.59
N SER A 679 52.88 -20.02 -0.53
CA SER A 679 52.14 -20.50 0.63
C SER A 679 50.69 -20.82 0.27
N THR A 680 50.36 -22.11 0.22
CA THR A 680 48.98 -22.62 0.10
C THR A 680 48.10 -22.14 1.25
N GLU A 681 48.66 -22.06 2.48
CA GLU A 681 47.92 -21.57 3.65
C GLU A 681 47.54 -20.09 3.52
N LEU A 682 48.49 -19.22 3.15
CA LEU A 682 48.21 -17.79 3.00
C LEU A 682 47.32 -17.53 1.78
N ALA A 683 47.50 -18.27 0.69
CA ALA A 683 46.65 -18.17 -0.49
C ALA A 683 45.20 -18.58 -0.17
N ARG A 684 45.00 -19.69 0.55
CA ARG A 684 43.66 -20.08 1.03
C ARG A 684 43.07 -19.04 1.99
N LEU A 685 43.86 -18.54 2.94
CA LEU A 685 43.42 -17.52 3.90
C LEU A 685 42.94 -16.25 3.19
N LEU A 686 43.74 -15.72 2.24
CA LEU A 686 43.38 -14.52 1.48
C LEU A 686 42.23 -14.78 0.50
N HIS A 687 42.08 -15.99 -0.03
CA HIS A 687 40.89 -16.38 -0.80
C HIS A 687 39.61 -16.34 0.06
N GLU A 688 39.62 -16.98 1.24
CA GLU A 688 38.50 -17.01 2.19
C GLU A 688 38.15 -15.61 2.72
N TRP A 689 39.16 -14.78 2.99
CA TRP A 689 38.98 -13.45 3.57
C TRP A 689 38.58 -12.41 2.54
N CYS A 690 39.18 -12.44 1.36
CA CYS A 690 39.20 -11.30 0.44
C CYS A 690 38.81 -11.65 -1.01
N GLY A 691 38.56 -12.92 -1.33
CA GLY A 691 38.27 -13.38 -2.69
C GLY A 691 39.49 -13.31 -3.62
N ASN A 692 39.29 -13.65 -4.90
CA ASN A 692 40.29 -13.55 -5.96
C ASN A 692 39.65 -12.98 -7.25
N GLY A 693 40.42 -12.23 -8.05
CA GLY A 693 39.94 -11.53 -9.25
C GLY A 693 39.24 -10.19 -8.95
N SER A 694 39.50 -9.17 -9.78
CA SER A 694 39.19 -7.75 -9.52
C SER A 694 37.71 -7.39 -9.32
N LYS A 695 36.76 -8.22 -9.79
CA LYS A 695 35.32 -8.04 -9.56
C LYS A 695 34.82 -8.66 -8.25
N ASN A 696 35.55 -9.65 -7.72
CA ASN A 696 35.14 -10.45 -6.56
C ASN A 696 35.86 -10.07 -5.26
N LYS A 697 36.83 -9.15 -5.32
CA LYS A 697 37.60 -8.72 -4.15
C LYS A 697 36.72 -8.10 -3.06
N HIS A 698 37.10 -8.31 -1.81
CA HIS A 698 36.43 -7.75 -0.64
C HIS A 698 37.37 -7.63 0.57
N LEU A 699 36.90 -6.98 1.64
CA LEU A 699 37.58 -6.96 2.93
C LEU A 699 37.29 -8.25 3.73
N PRO A 700 38.13 -8.62 4.71
CA PRO A 700 37.89 -9.78 5.58
C PRO A 700 36.55 -9.66 6.33
N PRO A 701 35.72 -10.71 6.44
CA PRO A 701 34.41 -10.64 7.14
C PRO A 701 34.44 -10.23 8.63
N PHE A 702 35.62 -10.11 9.22
CA PHE A 702 35.88 -9.65 10.59
C PHE A 702 36.59 -8.29 10.63
N PHE A 703 36.73 -7.56 9.51
CA PHE A 703 37.55 -6.34 9.46
C PHE A 703 37.07 -5.29 10.45
N LEU A 704 35.75 -5.16 10.68
CA LEU A 704 35.23 -4.28 11.73
C LEU A 704 35.63 -4.79 13.12
N SER A 705 35.52 -6.09 13.43
CA SER A 705 35.83 -6.65 14.74
C SER A 705 37.33 -6.93 14.99
N SER A 706 38.21 -6.23 14.26
CA SER A 706 39.67 -6.37 14.33
C SER A 706 40.34 -5.11 14.93
N PRO A 707 41.62 -5.20 15.38
CA PRO A 707 42.22 -4.14 16.17
C PRO A 707 42.37 -2.84 15.39
N TYR A 708 42.33 -1.70 16.08
CA TYR A 708 42.43 -0.37 15.48
C TYR A 708 43.62 -0.24 14.50
N ASP A 709 44.78 -0.82 14.86
CA ASP A 709 45.97 -0.79 14.02
C ASP A 709 45.92 -1.73 12.82
N PHE A 710 45.28 -2.91 12.91
CA PHE A 710 44.97 -3.72 11.71
C PHE A 710 44.08 -2.93 10.75
N ARG A 711 43.07 -2.21 11.27
CA ARG A 711 42.16 -1.40 10.45
C ARG A 711 42.89 -0.21 9.79
N ARG A 712 43.83 0.44 10.51
CA ARG A 712 44.74 1.45 9.92
C ARG A 712 45.65 0.85 8.84
N GLY A 713 46.26 -0.31 9.11
CA GLY A 713 47.11 -1.02 8.15
C GLY A 713 46.36 -1.43 6.89
N LEU A 714 45.15 -1.99 7.05
CA LEU A 714 44.25 -2.37 5.96
C LEU A 714 43.95 -1.19 5.03
N LEU A 715 43.60 -0.03 5.60
CA LEU A 715 43.40 1.19 4.82
C LEU A 715 44.69 1.69 4.15
N ALA A 716 45.83 1.63 4.83
CA ALA A 716 47.12 2.02 4.26
C ALA A 716 47.54 1.12 3.09
N GLY A 717 47.30 -0.19 3.17
CA GLY A 717 47.56 -1.14 2.08
C GLY A 717 46.67 -0.89 0.86
N LEU A 718 45.37 -0.63 1.08
CA LEU A 718 44.42 -0.25 0.02
C LEU A 718 44.81 1.07 -0.66
N LEU A 719 45.20 2.08 0.13
CA LEU A 719 45.68 3.36 -0.40
C LEU A 719 47.05 3.25 -1.08
N MET A 720 47.82 2.18 -0.79
CA MET A 720 49.09 1.91 -1.44
C MET A 720 48.94 1.34 -2.86
N GLY A 721 47.92 0.52 -3.12
CA GLY A 721 47.48 0.19 -4.48
C GLY A 721 46.60 1.30 -5.08
N ASP A 722 45.30 1.02 -5.24
CA ASP A 722 44.29 1.86 -5.93
C ASP A 722 44.07 3.29 -5.37
N GLY A 723 44.72 3.64 -4.26
CA GLY A 723 44.69 4.99 -3.69
C GLY A 723 45.50 6.00 -4.51
N SER A 724 44.84 7.09 -4.91
CA SER A 724 45.46 8.22 -5.60
C SER A 724 45.44 9.47 -4.72
N ILE A 725 46.61 10.09 -4.52
CA ILE A 725 46.78 11.28 -3.69
C ILE A 725 47.21 12.45 -4.58
N TYR A 726 46.36 13.48 -4.65
CA TYR A 726 46.56 14.72 -5.40
C TYR A 726 46.27 15.93 -4.50
N GLU A 727 46.62 17.14 -4.94
CA GLU A 727 46.31 18.39 -4.21
C GLU A 727 44.81 18.69 -4.12
N ALA A 728 44.02 18.15 -5.06
CA ALA A 728 42.55 18.25 -5.05
C ALA A 728 41.86 17.24 -4.11
N GLY A 729 42.58 16.24 -3.58
CA GLY A 729 42.03 15.28 -2.61
C GLY A 729 42.68 13.91 -2.61
N ILE A 730 42.21 13.08 -1.67
CA ILE A 730 42.58 11.67 -1.54
C ILE A 730 41.44 10.83 -2.09
N LEU A 731 41.72 10.05 -3.14
CA LEU A 731 40.75 9.24 -3.87
C LEU A 731 41.12 7.75 -3.79
N PHE A 732 40.13 6.88 -3.72
CA PHE A 732 40.28 5.43 -3.90
C PHE A 732 39.32 4.96 -4.99
N TYR A 733 39.81 4.04 -5.82
CA TYR A 733 39.08 3.50 -6.96
C TYR A 733 38.88 1.99 -6.78
N SER A 734 37.79 1.45 -7.32
CA SER A 734 37.64 0.00 -7.45
C SER A 734 36.68 -0.35 -8.58
N THR A 735 36.92 -1.48 -9.26
CA THR A 735 35.94 -2.10 -10.16
C THR A 735 34.90 -2.95 -9.42
N CYS A 736 35.05 -3.15 -8.12
CA CYS A 736 34.11 -3.91 -7.29
C CYS A 736 33.29 -2.96 -6.40
N GLU A 737 31.96 -2.93 -6.61
CA GLU A 737 31.04 -2.12 -5.79
C GLU A 737 31.05 -2.57 -4.32
N ARG A 738 31.20 -3.87 -4.06
CA ARG A 738 31.24 -4.41 -2.70
C ARG A 738 32.49 -3.92 -1.94
N LEU A 739 33.67 -4.01 -2.56
CA LEU A 739 34.92 -3.56 -1.92
C LEU A 739 34.84 -2.08 -1.53
N ILE A 740 34.39 -1.21 -2.44
CA ILE A 740 34.35 0.23 -2.15
C ILE A 740 33.29 0.61 -1.10
N ARG A 741 32.16 -0.12 -1.01
CA ARG A 741 31.19 0.02 0.09
C ARG A 741 31.79 -0.45 1.42
N GLU A 742 32.51 -1.57 1.44
CA GLU A 742 33.23 -2.02 2.64
C GLU A 742 34.36 -1.05 3.05
N VAL A 743 34.99 -0.34 2.11
CA VAL A 743 35.95 0.74 2.38
C VAL A 743 35.30 1.98 3.00
N ILE A 744 34.04 2.32 2.67
CA ILE A 744 33.29 3.37 3.40
C ILE A 744 33.13 2.98 4.88
N LEU A 745 32.75 1.73 5.15
CA LEU A 745 32.63 1.22 6.53
C LEU A 745 33.98 1.17 7.26
N LEU A 746 35.06 0.81 6.57
CA LEU A 746 36.42 0.87 7.12
C LEU A 746 36.80 2.30 7.50
N ALA A 747 36.53 3.27 6.63
CA ALA A 747 36.77 4.69 6.86
C ALA A 747 35.98 5.21 8.08
N GLN A 748 34.67 4.92 8.15
CA GLN A 748 33.82 5.26 9.28
C GLN A 748 34.29 4.58 10.58
N SER A 749 34.75 3.33 10.53
CA SER A 749 35.31 2.62 11.69
C SER A 749 36.56 3.29 12.27
N LEU A 750 37.28 4.06 11.45
CA LEU A 750 38.46 4.84 11.81
C LEU A 750 38.13 6.33 12.08
N ASN A 751 36.85 6.71 12.06
CA ASN A 751 36.35 8.11 12.16
C ASN A 751 36.80 9.04 11.01
N ILE A 752 37.05 8.50 9.81
CA ILE A 752 37.29 9.29 8.60
C ILE A 752 35.95 9.61 7.92
N ARG A 753 35.66 10.88 7.64
CA ARG A 753 34.54 11.26 6.77
C ARG A 753 34.85 10.97 5.30
N THR A 754 33.88 10.46 4.55
CA THR A 754 34.00 10.19 3.12
C THR A 754 33.01 11.03 2.31
N GLY A 755 33.36 11.38 1.07
CA GLY A 755 32.42 11.95 0.12
C GLY A 755 31.40 10.93 -0.40
N LYS A 756 30.45 11.39 -1.21
CA LYS A 756 29.49 10.50 -1.90
C LYS A 756 30.22 9.51 -2.81
N LEU A 757 29.65 8.31 -2.95
CA LEU A 757 30.16 7.30 -3.87
C LEU A 757 29.83 7.70 -5.32
N HIS A 758 30.83 7.79 -6.19
CA HIS A 758 30.62 8.10 -7.61
C HIS A 758 30.87 6.87 -8.47
N LYS A 759 29.92 6.53 -9.35
CA LYS A 759 30.14 5.60 -10.46
C LYS A 759 30.87 6.34 -11.59
N CYS A 760 31.89 5.71 -12.16
CA CYS A 760 32.68 6.22 -13.27
C CYS A 760 32.82 5.17 -14.38
N VAL A 761 33.20 5.60 -15.58
CA VAL A 761 33.59 4.71 -16.68
C VAL A 761 34.98 5.15 -17.13
N HIS A 762 35.93 4.22 -17.13
CA HIS A 762 37.29 4.47 -17.61
C HIS A 762 37.31 4.46 -19.16
N ASN A 763 38.31 5.09 -19.77
CA ASN A 763 38.46 5.24 -21.24
C ASN A 763 38.45 3.93 -22.07
N HIS A 764 38.39 2.76 -21.44
CA HIS A 764 38.28 1.43 -22.06
C HIS A 764 36.92 0.76 -21.76
N GLY A 765 35.86 1.52 -21.46
CA GLY A 765 34.50 1.02 -21.19
C GLY A 765 34.31 0.35 -19.81
N ILE A 766 35.37 0.20 -19.01
CA ILE A 766 35.31 -0.46 -17.71
C ILE A 766 34.63 0.45 -16.69
N VAL A 767 33.54 -0.03 -16.08
CA VAL A 767 32.88 0.62 -14.94
C VAL A 767 33.80 0.59 -13.72
N CYS A 768 34.05 1.76 -13.16
CA CYS A 768 34.75 1.96 -11.90
C CYS A 768 33.83 2.66 -10.89
N TYR A 769 34.24 2.61 -9.63
CA TYR A 769 33.65 3.37 -8.54
C TYR A 769 34.77 4.20 -7.90
N ARG A 770 34.46 5.44 -7.54
CA ARG A 770 35.39 6.43 -6.95
C ARG A 770 34.85 6.91 -5.61
N LEU A 771 35.67 6.80 -4.58
CA LEU A 771 35.42 7.34 -3.25
C LEU A 771 36.45 8.44 -2.94
N ALA A 772 36.01 9.49 -2.25
CA ALA A 772 36.90 10.53 -1.72
C ALA A 772 36.93 10.47 -0.19
N PHE A 773 38.09 10.68 0.41
CA PHE A 773 38.25 10.79 1.87
C PHE A 773 38.47 12.24 2.29
N ASN A 774 38.00 12.62 3.47
CA ASN A 774 38.35 13.88 4.11
C ASN A 774 39.86 13.88 4.46
N PRO A 775 40.69 14.75 3.85
CA PRO A 775 42.13 14.69 4.04
C PRO A 775 42.57 15.09 5.45
N SER A 776 41.84 15.99 6.10
CA SER A 776 42.11 16.45 7.46
C SER A 776 41.87 15.35 8.50
N ASP A 777 40.92 14.44 8.27
CA ASP A 777 40.71 13.27 9.13
C ASP A 777 41.74 12.17 8.86
N LEU A 778 42.08 11.93 7.59
CA LEU A 778 43.05 10.91 7.19
C LEU A 778 44.49 11.27 7.66
N LYS A 779 44.83 12.56 7.72
CA LYS A 779 46.08 13.08 8.30
C LYS A 779 46.20 12.80 9.82
N LYS A 780 45.08 12.81 10.57
CA LYS A 780 45.07 12.48 12.02
C LYS A 780 45.44 11.01 12.29
N LEU A 781 45.21 10.10 11.34
CA LEU A 781 45.53 8.68 11.50
C LEU A 781 47.01 8.33 11.35
N GLN A 782 47.85 9.28 10.92
CA GLN A 782 49.30 9.08 10.73
C GLN A 782 49.62 7.77 9.98
N LEU A 783 48.97 7.53 8.84
CA LEU A 783 49.17 6.29 8.07
C LEU A 783 50.59 6.27 7.48
N GLN A 784 51.27 5.14 7.67
CA GLN A 784 52.57 4.85 7.06
C GLN A 784 52.35 4.26 5.66
N LEU A 785 52.61 5.06 4.63
CA LEU A 785 52.58 4.70 3.22
C LEU A 785 54.01 4.55 2.71
N TYR A 786 54.44 3.31 2.45
CA TYR A 786 55.83 2.96 2.06
C TYR A 786 56.20 3.37 0.60
N HIS A 787 55.64 4.48 0.11
CA HIS A 787 55.94 5.10 -1.16
C HIS A 787 56.18 6.61 -0.99
N PRO A 788 57.42 7.11 -1.19
CA PRO A 788 57.81 8.49 -0.82
C PRO A 788 56.91 9.58 -1.40
N LYS A 789 56.53 9.48 -2.69
CA LYS A 789 55.61 10.46 -3.30
C LYS A 789 54.19 10.46 -2.69
N LYS A 790 53.63 9.28 -2.32
CA LYS A 790 52.33 9.18 -1.65
C LYS A 790 52.41 9.74 -0.22
N GLN A 791 53.43 9.37 0.56
CA GLN A 791 53.63 9.91 1.92
C GLN A 791 53.88 11.43 1.91
N LYS A 792 54.78 11.95 1.05
CA LYS A 792 55.06 13.39 0.99
C LYS A 792 53.81 14.20 0.66
N ARG A 793 52.96 13.73 -0.28
CA ARG A 793 51.67 14.37 -0.60
C ARG A 793 50.64 14.28 0.54
N LEU A 794 50.57 13.14 1.25
CA LEU A 794 49.69 13.00 2.42
C LEU A 794 50.07 13.99 3.53
N ASN A 795 51.38 14.10 3.82
CA ASN A 795 51.89 15.01 4.85
C ASN A 795 51.67 16.48 4.46
N ALA A 796 51.93 16.85 3.19
CA ALA A 796 51.88 18.21 2.67
C ALA A 796 50.46 18.74 2.36
N TYR A 797 49.40 17.94 2.51
CA TYR A 797 48.05 18.37 2.13
C TYR A 797 47.55 19.56 2.99
N PRO A 798 47.07 20.67 2.38
CA PRO A 798 46.78 21.94 3.08
C PRO A 798 45.40 21.99 3.76
N GLY A 799 44.50 21.05 3.48
CA GLY A 799 43.28 20.84 4.29
C GLY A 799 42.14 21.85 4.06
N ARG A 800 41.58 21.92 2.85
CA ARG A 800 40.30 22.64 2.62
C ARG A 800 39.17 22.00 3.43
N ASN A 801 38.53 22.79 4.30
CA ASN A 801 37.40 22.35 5.13
C ASN A 801 36.08 22.36 4.33
N ASN A 802 35.62 21.18 3.89
CA ASN A 802 34.19 20.99 3.61
C ASN A 802 33.49 20.58 4.91
N ILE A 803 32.46 21.35 5.28
CA ILE A 803 31.74 21.24 6.55
C ILE A 803 30.59 20.23 6.42
N TYR A 804 30.60 19.19 7.25
CA TYR A 804 29.49 18.27 7.49
C TYR A 804 29.57 17.77 8.95
N ASP A 805 28.44 17.78 9.67
CA ASP A 805 28.38 17.80 11.14
C ASP A 805 28.27 16.43 11.82
N THR A 806 28.78 16.31 13.07
CA THR A 806 28.64 15.12 13.91
C THR A 806 28.70 15.43 15.43
N ILE A 807 27.67 15.07 16.23
CA ILE A 807 27.65 15.11 17.72
C ILE A 807 26.85 13.89 18.25
N PRO A 808 27.29 13.16 19.31
CA PRO A 808 27.04 11.70 19.46
C PRO A 808 25.98 11.23 20.49
N ILE A 809 25.70 9.91 20.47
CA ILE A 809 24.70 9.20 21.30
C ILE A 809 25.18 8.96 22.75
N PRO A 810 24.30 9.07 23.77
CA PRO A 810 24.59 8.77 25.18
C PRO A 810 25.06 7.34 25.50
N THR A 811 25.84 7.21 26.57
CA THR A 811 26.61 6.00 26.92
C THR A 811 25.77 4.76 27.22
N LYS A 812 24.51 4.89 27.68
CA LYS A 812 23.64 3.73 27.95
C LYS A 812 23.28 2.91 26.70
N LEU A 813 23.35 3.47 25.49
CA LEU A 813 23.14 2.71 24.24
C LEU A 813 24.38 1.90 23.80
N ARG A 814 25.58 2.28 24.24
CA ARG A 814 26.86 1.68 23.80
C ARG A 814 27.11 0.26 24.32
N SER A 815 26.47 -0.16 25.42
CA SER A 815 26.82 -1.38 26.16
C SER A 815 26.21 -2.67 25.62
N LYS A 816 25.09 -2.58 24.90
CA LYS A 816 24.25 -3.73 24.54
C LYS A 816 24.23 -4.05 23.04
N ILE A 817 24.51 -3.07 22.16
CA ILE A 817 24.70 -3.27 20.70
C ILE A 817 25.78 -4.32 20.38
N TRP A 818 26.74 -4.58 21.29
CA TRP A 818 27.82 -5.55 21.10
C TRP A 818 27.43 -7.03 21.32
N ARG A 819 26.34 -7.36 22.02
CA ARG A 819 26.21 -8.70 22.67
C ARG A 819 25.87 -9.89 21.74
N ARG A 820 25.64 -9.69 20.43
CA ARG A 820 25.57 -10.79 19.45
C ARG A 820 26.70 -10.77 18.41
N ARG A 821 27.72 -11.58 18.72
CA ARG A 821 28.59 -12.38 17.82
C ARG A 821 28.91 -11.74 16.45
N GLY A 822 30.14 -11.27 16.29
CA GLY A 822 30.63 -10.72 15.03
C GLY A 822 30.77 -11.77 13.93
N LEU A 823 30.17 -11.48 12.76
CA LEU A 823 30.56 -11.94 11.42
C LEU A 823 29.82 -11.05 10.41
N VAL A 824 30.53 -10.20 9.67
CA VAL A 824 29.91 -9.35 8.64
C VAL A 824 29.58 -10.21 7.43
N THR A 825 28.30 -10.49 7.20
CA THR A 825 27.87 -11.29 6.04
C THR A 825 27.79 -10.44 4.77
N ARG A 826 27.89 -11.08 3.59
CA ARG A 826 28.07 -10.41 2.29
C ARG A 826 26.98 -9.38 1.91
N LYS A 827 25.78 -9.43 2.51
CA LYS A 827 24.72 -8.40 2.33
C LYS A 827 24.87 -7.19 3.24
N THR A 828 25.32 -7.39 4.48
CA THR A 828 25.17 -6.38 5.55
C THR A 828 25.98 -5.10 5.28
N ALA A 829 27.10 -5.21 4.55
CA ALA A 829 27.93 -4.05 4.24
C ALA A 829 27.23 -3.02 3.34
N ALA A 830 26.48 -3.46 2.33
CA ALA A 830 25.71 -2.55 1.47
C ALA A 830 24.54 -1.92 2.25
N GLU A 831 23.79 -2.75 2.96
CA GLU A 831 22.62 -2.34 3.78
C GLU A 831 22.99 -1.31 4.87
N ILE A 832 24.23 -1.32 5.40
CA ILE A 832 24.69 -0.30 6.35
C ILE A 832 25.11 0.99 5.62
N VAL A 833 25.82 0.91 4.48
CA VAL A 833 26.23 2.12 3.73
C VAL A 833 25.02 2.89 3.21
N ASP A 834 24.02 2.19 2.67
CA ASP A 834 22.81 2.85 2.14
C ASP A 834 21.99 3.53 3.24
N ARG A 835 22.00 3.00 4.48
CA ARG A 835 21.42 3.67 5.65
C ARG A 835 22.22 4.89 6.11
N LEU A 836 23.55 4.85 6.01
CA LEU A 836 24.44 5.92 6.49
C LEU A 836 24.70 7.04 5.45
N GLN A 837 23.96 7.06 4.34
CA GLN A 837 23.95 8.17 3.37
C GLN A 837 22.53 8.73 3.11
N TYR A 838 21.51 8.26 3.85
CA TYR A 838 20.10 8.67 3.69
C TYR A 838 19.41 9.14 4.99
N ASP A 839 19.95 8.83 6.18
CA ASP A 839 19.58 9.42 7.48
C ASP A 839 20.60 10.51 7.91
#